data_AF-W7QCV8-F1
#
_entry.id   AF-W7QCV8-F1
#
_cell.length_a   1.000
_cell.length_b   1.000
_cell.length_c   1.000
_cell.angle_alpha   90.00
_cell.angle_beta   90.00
_cell.angle_gamma   90.00
#
_symmetry.space_group_name_H-M   'P 1'
#
loop_
_entity.id
_entity.type
_entity.pdbx_description
1 polymer ?
#
loop_
_entity_poly.entity_id
_entity_poly.type
_entity_poly.pdbx_seq_one_letter_code
_entity_poly.pdbx_strand_id
1 'polypeptide(L)'
;MGERMSSPPVVLIMAGHDPTGGAGLVADSEAVAACGGWGVTIPTALTVQNCRDVDRVVPVDARLIREMGDALGEFSIAAIKVGLIASVDVLDAVVDIVRAHPGVPVVVDPVLKAGGGSELSTTALLDAFRGRLLPLVDILTPNRLELARLAGSEASDDIARAERLLALGCRALMVTGTDDPDGEVPSDQVQQVLYSREASVCWRWPRLSGHYHGSGCTLAAALAARLAGGEALRDACEQAQSFTWQALADGWCPGSHQSLPRRIDSGSFHLTGGKERQLGSRPDWPCTPGADRMTRRLTDSRDMTADHGLSSIHEKVIPDSIHSLEASGGMPFDHCFSDSKEAFMTTSAQLFEQACRHIPGGVNSPVRAFKGLHRPPVFMERAQGAYLYDVEGKRYVDYVGSWGPMITGHADPDVLGAVRDRLDNGLSFGTPTAIETTMADLICDMIPSIEMVRMVNSGTEATMSAIRLARGFTGRDKIVKFEGNYHGHSDSLLVKAGSGALTHGEPSSPGVPASLAEHTITLSYNDLDAVEACFEEIGSEIACIIVEPVAGNMNCIPPQPGFLETLRRVCTEYGSVLIFDEVMTGFRVAMGGAQAHYGIEPDLTCLGKIVGGGMPVGAFGGKREVMEQISPLGPVYQAGTLSGNPLAMAAGIALLTKLREPGFHDALAQRVETLCHGLQERADAAGVDMITQRVGGMFGLFFTGQSRVDNFAQATACDADAFRRFFSAMLDEGVYLAPSAYEAGFMSSAHSPEDIQVTLDAAVKAFDRVREG
;
A
#
# COMPACT_ATOMS: atom_id res chain seq x y z
N MET A 1 16.93 -20.52 -9.53
CA MET A 1 17.26 -19.46 -10.50
C MET A 1 15.96 -19.16 -11.24
N GLY A 2 15.08 -18.23 -10.86
CA GLY A 2 15.30 -16.95 -10.20
C GLY A 2 15.42 -15.86 -11.26
N GLU A 3 14.33 -15.53 -11.96
CA GLU A 3 14.27 -14.31 -12.76
C GLU A 3 14.15 -13.13 -11.79
N ARG A 4 15.22 -12.32 -11.72
CA ARG A 4 15.29 -11.10 -10.92
C ARG A 4 14.22 -10.13 -11.43
N MET A 5 13.44 -9.51 -10.55
CA MET A 5 12.72 -8.31 -10.92
C MET A 5 13.73 -7.26 -11.39
N SER A 6 13.50 -6.71 -12.58
CA SER A 6 14.32 -5.65 -13.16
C SER A 6 14.19 -4.37 -12.32
N SER A 7 15.29 -3.87 -11.77
CA SER A 7 15.36 -2.55 -11.15
C SER A 7 14.88 -1.48 -12.14
N PRO A 8 14.17 -0.41 -11.69
CA PRO A 8 13.77 0.67 -12.58
C PRO A 8 15.02 1.31 -13.22
N PRO A 9 14.93 1.77 -14.49
CA PRO A 9 16.07 2.37 -15.16
C PRO A 9 16.46 3.68 -14.46
N VAL A 10 17.75 3.83 -14.17
CA VAL A 10 18.27 5.01 -13.45
C VAL A 10 18.53 6.13 -14.45
N VAL A 11 17.97 7.32 -14.19
CA VAL A 11 18.18 8.53 -14.98
C VAL A 11 19.04 9.50 -14.18
N LEU A 12 20.20 9.88 -14.72
CA LEU A 12 21.06 10.91 -14.14
C LEU A 12 20.58 12.29 -14.58
N ILE A 13 20.21 13.14 -13.61
CA ILE A 13 19.65 14.47 -13.82
C ILE A 13 20.67 15.53 -13.40
N MET A 14 21.17 16.30 -14.38
CA MET A 14 22.07 17.43 -14.17
C MET A 14 21.35 18.73 -14.52
N ALA A 15 20.78 19.41 -13.53
CA ALA A 15 20.00 20.63 -13.74
C ALA A 15 20.12 21.63 -12.58
N GLY A 16 19.59 22.84 -12.78
CA GLY A 16 19.53 23.86 -11.72
C GLY A 16 18.55 23.48 -10.61
N HIS A 17 18.86 23.89 -9.38
CA HIS A 17 17.92 23.83 -8.26
C HIS A 17 16.94 25.01 -8.33
N ASP A 18 15.66 24.70 -8.53
CA ASP A 18 14.55 25.66 -8.45
C ASP A 18 13.83 25.53 -7.09
N PRO A 19 13.88 26.54 -6.21
CA PRO A 19 13.23 26.49 -4.91
C PRO A 19 11.69 26.45 -4.98
N THR A 20 11.07 26.72 -6.12
CA THR A 20 9.61 26.65 -6.30
C THR A 20 9.11 25.25 -6.63
N GLY A 21 10.00 24.32 -7.00
CA GLY A 21 9.65 23.01 -7.53
C GLY A 21 9.04 23.02 -8.94
N GLY A 22 8.97 24.19 -9.58
CA GLY A 22 8.35 24.32 -10.90
C GLY A 22 9.21 23.80 -12.05
N ALA A 23 10.53 23.92 -11.96
CA ALA A 23 11.50 23.47 -12.95
C ALA A 23 12.72 22.78 -12.29
N GLY A 24 13.72 22.42 -13.10
CA GLY A 24 15.00 21.93 -12.59
C GLY A 24 14.91 20.59 -11.85
N LEU A 25 15.83 20.36 -10.91
CA LEU A 25 16.03 19.04 -10.28
C LEU A 25 14.75 18.39 -9.72
N VAL A 26 13.90 19.18 -9.06
CA VAL A 26 12.66 18.67 -8.45
C VAL A 26 11.68 18.23 -9.54
N ALA A 27 11.39 19.13 -10.50
CA ALA A 27 10.49 18.84 -11.61
C ALA A 27 10.95 17.65 -12.46
N ASP A 28 12.26 17.58 -12.72
CA ASP A 28 12.85 16.49 -13.51
C ASP A 28 12.73 15.15 -12.78
N SER A 29 13.00 15.12 -11.47
CA SER A 29 12.89 13.89 -10.66
C SER A 29 11.45 13.40 -10.57
N GLU A 30 10.49 14.32 -10.43
CA GLU A 30 9.06 14.00 -10.42
C GLU A 30 8.58 13.40 -11.75
N ALA A 31 8.99 13.99 -12.88
CA ALA A 31 8.65 13.48 -14.21
C ALA A 31 9.27 12.11 -14.47
N VAL A 32 10.55 11.91 -14.10
CA VAL A 32 11.23 10.62 -14.23
C VAL A 32 10.52 9.54 -13.41
N ALA A 33 10.21 9.82 -12.15
CA ALA A 33 9.50 8.88 -11.28
C ALA A 33 8.10 8.53 -11.81
N ALA A 34 7.36 9.53 -12.31
CA ALA A 34 6.04 9.31 -12.89
C ALA A 34 6.06 8.48 -14.17
N CYS A 35 7.18 8.50 -14.91
CA CYS A 35 7.41 7.69 -16.11
C CYS A 35 8.13 6.35 -15.81
N GLY A 36 8.21 5.92 -14.55
CA GLY A 36 8.74 4.61 -14.17
C GLY A 36 10.27 4.51 -14.07
N GLY A 37 10.99 5.64 -14.13
CA GLY A 37 12.44 5.69 -13.89
C GLY A 37 12.80 6.05 -12.44
N TRP A 38 14.08 5.93 -12.11
CA TRP A 38 14.65 6.39 -10.84
C TRP A 38 15.63 7.54 -11.06
N GLY A 39 15.33 8.74 -10.56
CA GLY A 39 16.19 9.92 -10.73
C GLY A 39 17.31 9.99 -9.70
N VAL A 40 18.56 10.14 -10.16
CA VAL A 40 19.70 10.58 -9.32
C VAL A 40 20.14 11.96 -9.79
N THR A 41 20.45 12.87 -8.87
CA THR A 41 20.54 14.31 -9.19
C THR A 41 21.90 14.91 -8.89
N ILE A 42 22.32 15.85 -9.73
CA ILE A 42 23.51 16.69 -9.54
C ILE A 42 23.13 18.15 -9.85
N PRO A 43 23.19 19.08 -8.88
CA PRO A 43 22.91 20.48 -9.13
C PRO A 43 24.01 21.12 -9.98
N THR A 44 23.63 21.73 -11.10
CA THR A 44 24.52 22.51 -11.97
C THR A 44 24.54 24.00 -11.61
N ALA A 45 23.47 24.48 -10.99
CA ALA A 45 23.33 25.83 -10.49
C ALA A 45 22.32 25.88 -9.33
N LEU A 46 22.46 26.85 -8.44
CA LEU A 46 21.44 27.22 -7.46
C LEU A 46 20.78 28.52 -7.92
N THR A 47 19.46 28.59 -7.92
CA THR A 47 18.75 29.82 -8.32
C THR A 47 18.05 30.49 -7.14
N VAL A 48 18.03 31.82 -7.17
CA VAL A 48 17.14 32.66 -6.37
C VAL A 48 16.03 33.08 -7.31
N GLN A 49 14.85 32.47 -7.18
CA GLN A 49 13.74 32.70 -8.12
C GLN A 49 12.37 32.44 -7.47
N ASN A 50 11.32 32.87 -8.16
CA ASN A 50 9.93 32.56 -7.87
C ASN A 50 9.24 32.02 -9.15
N CYS A 51 7.94 31.71 -9.10
CA CYS A 51 7.19 31.17 -10.25
C CYS A 51 6.98 32.19 -11.40
N ARG A 52 7.72 33.30 -11.43
CA ARG A 52 7.64 34.33 -12.47
C ARG A 52 9.00 34.59 -13.10
N ASP A 53 10.04 34.78 -12.29
CA ASP A 53 11.35 35.16 -12.80
C ASP A 53 12.50 34.68 -11.90
N VAL A 54 13.70 34.68 -12.49
CA VAL A 54 14.95 34.31 -11.85
C VAL A 54 15.73 35.58 -11.50
N ASP A 55 15.87 35.86 -10.21
CA ASP A 55 16.64 37.00 -9.71
C ASP A 55 18.15 36.74 -9.81
N ARG A 56 18.57 35.51 -9.53
CA ARG A 56 20.00 35.15 -9.54
C ARG A 56 20.22 33.69 -9.87
N VAL A 57 21.30 33.45 -10.61
CA VAL A 57 21.85 32.10 -10.84
C VAL A 57 23.25 32.05 -10.25
N VAL A 58 23.49 31.06 -9.39
CA VAL A 58 24.79 30.78 -8.78
C VAL A 58 25.28 29.45 -9.35
N PRO A 59 26.29 29.44 -10.25
CA PRO A 59 26.88 28.20 -10.74
C PRO A 59 27.42 27.36 -9.58
N VAL A 60 27.17 26.05 -9.60
CA VAL A 60 27.82 25.13 -8.67
C VAL A 60 29.27 24.94 -9.11
N ASP A 61 30.17 24.81 -8.14
CA ASP A 61 31.59 24.58 -8.43
C ASP A 61 31.80 23.32 -9.29
N ALA A 62 32.54 23.46 -10.39
CA ALA A 62 32.73 22.41 -11.38
C ALA A 62 33.48 21.18 -10.84
N ARG A 63 34.30 21.34 -9.80
CA ARG A 63 34.95 20.20 -9.13
C ARG A 63 33.93 19.44 -8.29
N LEU A 64 33.06 20.14 -7.56
CA LEU A 64 31.99 19.50 -6.78
C LEU A 64 31.02 18.72 -7.68
N ILE A 65 30.71 19.23 -8.89
CA ILE A 65 29.90 18.51 -9.89
C ILE A 65 30.55 17.17 -10.26
N ARG A 66 31.86 17.15 -10.51
CA ARG A 66 32.61 15.92 -10.82
C ARG A 66 32.64 14.95 -9.64
N GLU A 67 32.90 15.45 -8.43
CA GLU A 67 32.91 14.63 -7.21
C GLU A 67 31.55 13.96 -6.96
N MET A 68 30.44 14.67 -7.22
CA MET A 68 29.10 14.06 -7.17
C MET A 68 28.87 13.03 -8.29
N GLY A 69 29.38 13.30 -9.50
CA GLY A 69 29.35 12.34 -10.61
C GLY A 69 30.08 11.03 -10.26
N ASP A 70 31.27 11.14 -9.68
CA ASP A 70 32.07 10.00 -9.24
C ASP A 70 31.36 9.21 -8.13
N ALA A 71 30.73 9.90 -7.18
CA ALA A 71 29.97 9.26 -6.09
C ALA A 71 28.78 8.45 -6.60
N LEU A 72 28.17 8.84 -7.72
CA LEU A 72 27.07 8.12 -8.36
C LEU A 72 27.53 6.96 -9.25
N GLY A 73 28.82 6.65 -9.32
CA GLY A 73 29.38 5.56 -10.12
C GLY A 73 28.92 4.15 -9.72
N GLU A 74 28.25 3.99 -8.56
CA GLU A 74 27.62 2.72 -8.17
C GLU A 74 26.31 2.43 -8.92
N PHE A 75 25.70 3.43 -9.54
CA PHE A 75 24.44 3.29 -10.27
C PHE A 75 24.68 2.95 -11.75
N SER A 76 23.90 2.01 -12.27
CA SER A 76 23.85 1.73 -13.72
C SER A 76 22.96 2.76 -14.42
N ILE A 77 23.55 3.88 -14.86
CA ILE A 77 22.82 4.96 -15.54
C ILE A 77 22.30 4.50 -16.91
N ALA A 78 20.99 4.62 -17.11
CA ALA A 78 20.27 4.20 -18.31
C ALA A 78 19.86 5.36 -19.23
N ALA A 79 19.80 6.60 -18.72
CA ALA A 79 19.71 7.83 -19.52
C ALA A 79 20.30 9.02 -18.75
N ILE A 80 20.69 10.08 -19.46
CA ILE A 80 21.15 11.34 -18.88
C ILE A 80 20.20 12.46 -19.31
N LYS A 81 19.74 13.25 -18.34
CA LYS A 81 18.96 14.46 -18.54
C LYS A 81 19.77 15.67 -18.12
N VAL A 82 20.00 16.61 -19.05
CA VAL A 82 20.70 17.87 -18.78
C VAL A 82 19.74 19.04 -18.89
N GLY A 83 19.79 19.96 -17.92
CA GLY A 83 19.02 21.20 -17.86
C GLY A 83 19.91 22.44 -17.86
N LEU A 84 19.54 23.44 -17.07
CA LEU A 84 20.26 24.73 -16.94
C LEU A 84 21.77 24.53 -16.72
N ILE A 85 22.59 25.18 -17.54
CA ILE A 85 24.04 25.27 -17.39
C ILE A 85 24.39 26.75 -17.23
N ALA A 86 25.02 27.13 -16.12
CA ALA A 86 25.22 28.54 -15.78
C ALA A 86 26.61 29.11 -16.16
N SER A 87 27.57 28.26 -16.51
CA SER A 87 28.93 28.69 -16.90
C SER A 87 29.62 27.65 -17.80
N VAL A 88 30.71 28.07 -18.45
CA VAL A 88 31.55 27.17 -19.27
C VAL A 88 32.23 26.09 -18.40
N ASP A 89 32.63 26.42 -17.17
CA ASP A 89 33.24 25.44 -16.27
C ASP A 89 32.25 24.34 -15.85
N VAL A 90 30.97 24.72 -15.62
CA VAL A 90 29.88 23.77 -15.36
C VAL A 90 29.61 22.93 -16.61
N LEU A 91 29.59 23.53 -17.80
CA LEU A 91 29.46 22.80 -19.06
C LEU A 91 30.56 21.74 -19.20
N ASP A 92 31.81 22.10 -18.89
CA ASP A 92 32.94 21.17 -18.99
C ASP A 92 32.80 20.00 -18.01
N ALA A 93 32.35 20.25 -16.78
CA ALA A 93 32.06 19.17 -15.83
C ALA A 93 30.91 18.26 -16.31
N VAL A 94 29.85 18.82 -16.89
CA VAL A 94 28.75 18.05 -17.50
C VAL A 94 29.25 17.20 -18.66
N VAL A 95 30.09 17.75 -19.54
CA VAL A 95 30.68 17.02 -20.67
C VAL A 95 31.57 15.88 -20.19
N ASP A 96 32.36 16.08 -19.13
CA ASP A 96 33.18 15.04 -18.52
C ASP A 96 32.31 13.87 -18.03
N ILE A 97 31.20 14.15 -17.34
CA ILE A 97 30.27 13.14 -16.83
C ILE A 97 29.55 12.42 -17.98
N VAL A 98 29.08 13.15 -19.00
CA VAL A 98 28.43 12.53 -20.18
C VAL A 98 29.40 11.58 -20.89
N ARG A 99 30.66 11.97 -21.08
CA ARG A 99 31.68 11.13 -21.72
C ARG A 99 32.04 9.90 -20.90
N ALA A 100 31.86 9.93 -19.58
CA ALA A 100 32.04 8.76 -18.73
C ALA A 100 30.94 7.69 -18.92
N HIS A 101 29.85 8.01 -19.62
CA HIS A 101 28.70 7.13 -19.86
C HIS A 101 28.44 6.91 -21.37
N PRO A 102 29.37 6.26 -22.10
CA PRO A 102 29.22 6.05 -23.53
C PRO A 102 28.02 5.14 -23.86
N GLY A 103 27.22 5.53 -24.86
CA GLY A 103 26.05 4.77 -25.32
C GLY A 103 24.79 4.95 -24.47
N VAL A 104 24.84 5.78 -23.43
CA VAL A 104 23.67 6.17 -22.64
C VAL A 104 22.97 7.36 -23.33
N PRO A 105 21.65 7.29 -23.60
CA PRO A 105 20.92 8.38 -24.25
C PRO A 105 21.04 9.70 -23.48
N VAL A 106 21.38 10.79 -24.19
CA VAL A 106 21.50 12.13 -23.61
C VAL A 106 20.38 13.05 -24.10
N VAL A 107 19.51 13.45 -23.17
CA VAL A 107 18.40 14.39 -23.41
C VAL A 107 18.75 15.75 -22.81
N VAL A 108 18.71 16.80 -23.63
CA VAL A 108 19.07 18.16 -23.19
C VAL A 108 17.90 19.13 -23.36
N ASP A 109 17.54 19.78 -22.26
CA ASP A 109 16.70 20.99 -22.25
C ASP A 109 17.64 22.17 -22.03
N PRO A 110 17.87 23.03 -23.04
CA PRO A 110 18.97 24.00 -22.99
C PRO A 110 18.75 25.15 -22.00
N VAL A 111 17.51 25.44 -21.58
CA VAL A 111 17.12 26.46 -20.58
C VAL A 111 17.95 27.75 -20.70
N LEU A 112 17.83 28.45 -21.83
CA LEU A 112 18.71 29.60 -22.15
C LEU A 112 18.17 30.94 -21.64
N LYS A 113 16.89 30.98 -21.27
CA LYS A 113 16.19 32.18 -20.81
C LYS A 113 15.14 31.79 -19.77
N ALA A 114 14.98 32.59 -18.73
CA ALA A 114 13.92 32.40 -17.75
C ALA A 114 12.54 32.69 -18.37
N GLY A 115 11.48 32.07 -17.83
CA GLY A 115 10.10 32.33 -18.24
C GLY A 115 9.67 33.81 -18.09
N GLY A 116 10.33 34.56 -17.21
CA GLY A 116 10.14 36.02 -17.02
C GLY A 116 10.97 36.91 -17.94
N GLY A 117 11.90 36.34 -18.71
CA GLY A 117 12.68 37.05 -19.73
C GLY A 117 14.15 37.30 -19.40
N SER A 118 14.65 36.90 -18.22
CA SER A 118 16.05 37.03 -17.83
C SER A 118 16.97 36.12 -18.67
N GLU A 119 18.08 36.68 -19.18
CA GLU A 119 19.11 35.93 -19.91
C GLU A 119 19.88 35.00 -18.96
N LEU A 120 19.91 33.70 -19.26
CA LEU A 120 20.60 32.70 -18.44
C LEU A 120 21.89 32.16 -19.11
N SER A 121 22.21 32.64 -20.31
CA SER A 121 23.36 32.17 -21.09
C SER A 121 24.19 33.34 -21.66
N THR A 122 25.48 33.09 -21.88
CA THR A 122 26.41 34.03 -22.53
C THR A 122 26.79 33.50 -23.92
N THR A 123 27.26 34.36 -24.83
CA THR A 123 27.75 33.93 -26.15
C THR A 123 28.84 32.86 -26.04
N ALA A 124 29.77 33.02 -25.09
CA ALA A 124 30.84 32.05 -24.85
C ALA A 124 30.31 30.67 -24.42
N LEU A 125 29.24 30.65 -23.62
CA LEU A 125 28.58 29.40 -23.23
C LEU A 125 27.85 28.75 -24.42
N LEU A 126 27.17 29.52 -25.26
CA LEU A 126 26.51 29.00 -26.46
C LEU A 126 27.51 28.41 -27.46
N ASP A 127 28.65 29.07 -27.65
CA ASP A 127 29.74 28.57 -28.50
C ASP A 127 30.30 27.25 -27.96
N ALA A 128 30.59 27.20 -26.65
CA ALA A 128 31.08 25.99 -26.00
C ALA A 128 30.04 24.86 -26.04
N PHE A 129 28.76 25.16 -25.82
CA PHE A 129 27.66 24.19 -25.90
C PHE A 129 27.62 23.53 -27.28
N ARG A 130 27.66 24.33 -28.36
CA ARG A 130 27.66 23.84 -29.75
C ARG A 130 28.87 22.96 -30.06
N GLY A 131 30.05 23.34 -29.60
CA GLY A 131 31.29 22.61 -29.91
C GLY A 131 31.55 21.38 -29.04
N ARG A 132 31.04 21.35 -27.80
CA ARG A 132 31.47 20.37 -26.78
C ARG A 132 30.36 19.43 -26.32
N LEU A 133 29.14 19.95 -26.09
CA LEU A 133 28.03 19.15 -25.57
C LEU A 133 27.09 18.69 -26.69
N LEU A 134 26.71 19.57 -27.63
CA LEU A 134 25.77 19.27 -28.71
C LEU A 134 26.12 17.99 -29.52
N PRO A 135 27.39 17.68 -29.84
CA PRO A 135 27.74 16.44 -30.53
C PRO A 135 27.51 15.17 -29.72
N LEU A 136 27.25 15.29 -28.41
CA LEU A 136 26.96 14.19 -27.48
C LEU A 136 25.46 14.04 -27.21
N VAL A 137 24.61 14.87 -27.82
CA VAL A 137 23.17 14.92 -27.54
C VAL A 137 22.39 14.01 -28.48
N ASP A 138 21.64 13.06 -27.91
CA ASP A 138 20.71 12.23 -28.67
C ASP A 138 19.44 13.00 -29.03
N ILE A 139 18.92 13.80 -28.10
CA ILE A 139 17.78 14.67 -28.38
C ILE A 139 17.81 15.98 -27.61
N LEU A 140 17.69 17.07 -28.34
CA LEU A 140 17.57 18.43 -27.82
C LEU A 140 16.10 18.88 -27.86
N THR A 141 15.60 19.53 -26.81
CA THR A 141 14.18 19.95 -26.72
C THR A 141 14.00 21.49 -26.66
N PRO A 142 14.49 22.27 -27.63
CA PRO A 142 14.44 23.72 -27.54
C PRO A 142 13.02 24.25 -27.83
N ASN A 143 12.62 25.38 -27.22
CA ASN A 143 11.56 26.21 -27.81
C ASN A 143 12.09 27.00 -29.04
N ARG A 144 11.24 27.72 -29.77
CA ARG A 144 11.70 28.37 -31.03
C ARG A 144 12.68 29.52 -30.78
N LEU A 145 12.53 30.25 -29.67
CA LEU A 145 13.49 31.28 -29.26
C LEU A 145 14.86 30.68 -28.94
N GLU A 146 14.90 29.55 -28.23
CA GLU A 146 16.13 28.81 -27.93
C GLU A 146 16.75 28.21 -29.19
N LEU A 147 15.92 27.66 -30.07
CA LEU A 147 16.33 27.15 -31.38
C LEU A 147 17.04 28.23 -32.19
N ALA A 148 16.45 29.44 -32.29
CA ALA A 148 17.04 30.56 -33.00
C ALA A 148 18.38 31.01 -32.38
N ARG A 149 18.51 30.97 -31.05
CA ARG A 149 19.75 31.33 -30.35
C ARG A 149 20.85 30.30 -30.55
N LEU A 150 20.53 29.02 -30.42
CA LEU A 150 21.49 27.93 -30.61
C LEU A 150 21.91 27.81 -32.07
N ALA A 151 20.98 27.96 -33.00
CA ALA A 151 21.28 27.93 -34.43
C ALA A 151 21.99 29.20 -34.90
N GLY A 152 21.89 30.33 -34.19
CA GLY A 152 22.46 31.62 -34.60
C GLY A 152 21.66 32.31 -35.71
N SER A 153 22.04 33.56 -36.02
CA SER A 153 21.24 34.50 -36.82
C SER A 153 21.18 34.24 -38.33
N GLU A 154 21.84 33.21 -38.84
CA GLU A 154 22.01 32.98 -40.29
C GLU A 154 20.89 32.13 -40.92
N ALA A 155 20.06 31.47 -40.11
CA ALA A 155 18.99 30.58 -40.60
C ALA A 155 17.63 31.31 -40.69
N SER A 156 16.97 31.18 -41.84
CA SER A 156 15.75 31.93 -42.20
C SER A 156 14.48 31.47 -41.49
N ASP A 157 14.39 30.19 -41.13
CA ASP A 157 13.20 29.56 -40.57
C ASP A 157 13.59 28.39 -39.62
N ASP A 158 12.60 27.81 -38.95
CA ASP A 158 12.83 26.75 -37.95
C ASP A 158 13.39 25.45 -38.57
N ILE A 159 13.11 25.17 -39.85
CA ILE A 159 13.64 23.99 -40.54
C ILE A 159 15.16 24.18 -40.75
N ALA A 160 15.57 25.32 -41.33
CA ALA A 160 16.98 25.63 -41.54
C ALA A 160 17.78 25.69 -40.22
N ARG A 161 17.13 26.15 -39.14
CA ARG A 161 17.74 26.15 -37.79
C ARG A 161 17.94 24.74 -37.26
N ALA A 162 16.93 23.87 -37.39
CA ALA A 162 17.01 22.48 -36.98
C ALA A 162 18.08 21.71 -37.79
N GLU A 163 18.12 21.90 -39.11
CA GLU A 163 19.13 21.32 -39.99
C GLU A 163 20.55 21.70 -39.56
N ARG A 164 20.77 22.99 -39.25
CA ARG A 164 22.07 23.45 -38.75
C ARG A 164 22.48 22.75 -37.46
N LEU A 165 21.58 22.60 -36.49
CA LEU A 165 21.91 21.92 -35.22
C LEU A 165 22.13 20.41 -35.41
N LEU A 166 21.40 19.75 -36.31
CA LEU A 166 21.65 18.36 -36.71
C LEU A 166 23.01 18.19 -37.39
N ALA A 167 23.43 19.17 -38.19
CA ALA A 167 24.73 19.19 -38.84
C ALA A 167 25.89 19.39 -37.84
N LEU A 168 25.64 20.08 -36.73
CA LEU A 168 26.61 20.25 -35.64
C LEU A 168 26.73 19.02 -34.72
N GLY A 169 25.94 17.97 -34.92
CA GLY A 169 26.15 16.66 -34.31
C GLY A 169 25.06 16.16 -33.37
N CYS A 170 24.02 16.95 -33.11
CA CYS A 170 22.84 16.46 -32.39
C CYS A 170 22.09 15.43 -33.24
N ARG A 171 21.64 14.32 -32.64
CA ARG A 171 20.98 13.23 -33.39
C ARG A 171 19.52 13.57 -33.77
N ALA A 172 18.80 14.26 -32.88
CA ALA A 172 17.43 14.70 -33.11
C ALA A 172 17.10 15.98 -32.33
N LEU A 173 16.10 16.73 -32.78
CA LEU A 173 15.57 17.90 -32.07
C LEU A 173 14.05 17.83 -31.99
N MET A 174 13.48 18.02 -30.81
CA MET A 174 12.05 18.24 -30.65
C MET A 174 11.79 19.71 -30.34
N VAL A 175 11.43 20.46 -31.38
CA VAL A 175 11.15 21.90 -31.27
C VAL A 175 9.76 22.09 -30.67
N THR A 176 9.73 22.81 -29.55
CA THR A 176 8.52 23.03 -28.78
C THR A 176 7.84 24.35 -29.12
N GLY A 177 6.51 24.32 -29.33
CA GLY A 177 5.68 25.48 -29.69
C GLY A 177 5.06 26.20 -28.49
N THR A 178 5.78 26.26 -27.36
CA THR A 178 5.31 26.89 -26.12
C THR A 178 5.32 28.42 -26.14
N ASP A 179 5.94 29.01 -27.15
CA ASP A 179 5.99 30.43 -27.48
C ASP A 179 4.85 30.86 -28.45
N ASP A 180 4.71 32.17 -28.72
CA ASP A 180 3.61 32.72 -29.54
C ASP A 180 3.53 32.01 -30.91
N PRO A 181 2.32 31.63 -31.37
CA PRO A 181 2.17 30.81 -32.57
C PRO A 181 2.66 31.55 -33.82
N ASP A 182 3.37 30.83 -34.70
CA ASP A 182 3.48 31.24 -36.10
C ASP A 182 2.09 31.45 -36.66
N GLY A 183 1.92 32.43 -37.56
CA GLY A 183 0.63 32.77 -38.17
C GLY A 183 -0.08 31.63 -38.91
N GLU A 184 0.56 30.46 -39.05
CA GLU A 184 0.02 29.24 -39.67
C GLU A 184 -0.56 28.22 -38.66
N VAL A 185 -0.31 28.35 -37.35
CA VAL A 185 -0.85 27.46 -36.32
C VAL A 185 -2.08 28.10 -35.69
N PRO A 186 -3.25 27.41 -35.66
CA PRO A 186 -4.43 27.90 -34.96
C PRO A 186 -4.11 28.30 -33.51
N SER A 187 -4.64 29.44 -33.05
CA SER A 187 -4.32 29.99 -31.73
C SER A 187 -4.73 29.08 -30.56
N ASP A 188 -5.64 28.15 -30.80
CA ASP A 188 -6.12 27.13 -29.86
C ASP A 188 -5.29 25.83 -29.89
N GLN A 189 -4.17 25.81 -30.64
CA GLN A 189 -3.27 24.65 -30.73
C GLN A 189 -1.81 25.00 -30.40
N VAL A 190 -1.08 23.97 -29.96
CA VAL A 190 0.37 23.97 -29.79
C VAL A 190 0.94 22.93 -30.74
N GLN A 191 1.92 23.34 -31.54
CA GLN A 191 2.62 22.45 -32.47
C GLN A 191 3.97 22.04 -31.90
N GLN A 192 4.27 20.74 -31.94
CA GLN A 192 5.52 20.13 -31.53
C GLN A 192 6.11 19.40 -32.75
N VAL A 193 7.37 19.66 -33.09
CA VAL A 193 8.00 19.07 -34.29
C VAL A 193 9.30 18.37 -33.91
N LEU A 194 9.34 17.04 -34.12
CA LEU A 194 10.57 16.25 -34.06
C LEU A 194 11.26 16.32 -35.43
N TYR A 195 12.49 16.79 -35.44
CA TYR A 195 13.43 16.78 -36.55
C TYR A 195 14.49 15.70 -36.30
N SER A 196 14.66 14.80 -37.26
CA SER A 196 15.75 13.82 -37.30
C SER A 196 16.39 13.85 -38.68
N ARG A 197 17.49 13.14 -38.92
CA ARG A 197 18.08 13.07 -40.27
C ARG A 197 17.19 12.38 -41.32
N GLU A 198 16.23 11.56 -40.88
CA GLU A 198 15.43 10.69 -41.76
C GLU A 198 14.04 11.25 -42.05
N ALA A 199 13.41 11.87 -41.04
CA ALA A 199 12.05 12.37 -41.13
C ALA A 199 11.78 13.49 -40.13
N SER A 200 10.76 14.29 -40.43
CA SER A 200 10.11 15.15 -39.44
C SER A 200 8.73 14.62 -39.09
N VAL A 201 8.42 14.64 -37.79
CA VAL A 201 7.11 14.27 -37.26
C VAL A 201 6.54 15.47 -36.52
N CYS A 202 5.34 15.87 -36.90
CA CYS A 202 4.61 16.96 -36.30
C CYS A 202 3.43 16.38 -35.50
N TRP A 203 3.30 16.84 -34.26
CA TRP A 203 2.12 16.63 -33.43
C TRP A 203 1.47 17.98 -33.11
N ARG A 204 0.14 18.02 -33.12
CA ARG A 204 -0.62 19.20 -32.70
C ARG A 204 -1.49 18.85 -31.50
N TRP A 205 -1.32 19.58 -30.42
CA TRP A 205 -2.06 19.40 -29.17
C TRP A 205 -2.99 20.59 -28.91
N PRO A 206 -4.13 20.40 -28.22
CA PRO A 206 -4.95 21.51 -27.76
C PRO A 206 -4.13 22.44 -26.85
N ARG A 207 -4.21 23.76 -27.08
CA ARG A 207 -3.57 24.76 -26.23
C ARG A 207 -4.34 24.90 -24.93
N LEU A 208 -3.66 24.64 -23.82
CA LEU A 208 -4.22 24.84 -22.48
C LEU A 208 -4.23 26.32 -22.11
N SER A 209 -5.25 26.76 -21.37
CA SER A 209 -5.32 28.13 -20.87
C SER A 209 -4.39 28.32 -19.69
N GLY A 210 -3.52 29.35 -19.75
CA GLY A 210 -2.62 29.69 -18.65
C GLY A 210 -1.16 29.83 -19.08
N HIS A 211 -0.30 30.18 -18.12
CA HIS A 211 1.15 30.22 -18.28
C HIS A 211 1.75 29.20 -17.33
N TYR A 212 2.66 28.36 -17.82
CA TYR A 212 3.19 27.24 -17.06
C TYR A 212 4.70 27.38 -16.86
N HIS A 213 5.16 27.19 -15.62
CA HIS A 213 6.57 27.15 -15.27
C HIS A 213 7.07 25.70 -15.32
N GLY A 214 8.11 25.43 -16.12
CA GLY A 214 8.73 24.11 -16.23
C GLY A 214 8.03 23.09 -17.13
N SER A 215 7.29 23.54 -18.14
CA SER A 215 6.74 22.66 -19.19
C SER A 215 7.85 21.93 -19.99
N GLY A 216 8.91 22.64 -20.38
CA GLY A 216 10.08 22.08 -21.07
C GLY A 216 10.82 21.04 -20.25
N CYS A 217 11.09 21.34 -18.97
CA CYS A 217 11.76 20.42 -18.05
C CYS A 217 10.96 19.10 -17.91
N THR A 218 9.65 19.21 -17.74
CA THR A 218 8.73 18.06 -17.67
C THR A 218 8.83 17.17 -18.90
N LEU A 219 8.79 17.77 -20.09
CA LEU A 219 8.87 17.06 -21.37
C LEU A 219 10.20 16.33 -21.53
N ALA A 220 11.30 17.03 -21.30
CA ALA A 220 12.63 16.47 -21.48
C ALA A 220 12.94 15.37 -20.45
N ALA A 221 12.49 15.52 -19.20
CA ALA A 221 12.67 14.50 -18.17
C ALA A 221 11.82 13.25 -18.40
N ALA A 222 10.57 13.41 -18.83
CA ALA A 222 9.71 12.30 -19.23
C ALA A 222 10.31 11.54 -20.43
N LEU A 223 10.81 12.27 -21.43
CA LEU A 223 11.51 11.70 -22.58
C LEU A 223 12.75 10.90 -22.17
N ALA A 224 13.57 11.42 -21.25
CA ALA A 224 14.74 10.72 -20.73
C ALA A 224 14.36 9.39 -20.05
N ALA A 225 13.31 9.38 -19.22
CA ALA A 225 12.83 8.16 -18.57
C ALA A 225 12.30 7.12 -19.57
N ARG A 226 11.57 7.55 -20.60
CA ARG A 226 11.05 6.68 -21.66
C ARG A 226 12.17 6.04 -22.48
N LEU A 227 13.20 6.82 -22.85
CA LEU A 227 14.41 6.31 -23.50
C LEU A 227 15.18 5.34 -22.59
N ALA A 228 15.27 5.64 -21.29
CA ALA A 228 15.90 4.75 -20.31
C ALA A 228 15.16 3.40 -20.18
N GLY A 229 13.84 3.41 -20.41
CA GLY A 229 13.00 2.21 -20.52
C GLY A 229 13.15 1.43 -21.82
N GLY A 230 13.96 1.91 -22.78
CA GLY A 230 14.23 1.25 -24.06
C GLY A 230 13.22 1.57 -25.16
N GLU A 231 12.36 2.58 -24.99
CA GLU A 231 11.43 3.00 -26.03
C GLU A 231 12.14 3.63 -27.25
N ALA A 232 11.61 3.39 -28.45
CA ALA A 232 12.10 4.04 -29.66
C ALA A 232 11.86 5.56 -29.59
N LEU A 233 12.81 6.36 -30.09
CA LEU A 233 12.80 7.83 -29.96
C LEU A 233 11.46 8.48 -30.31
N ARG A 234 10.84 8.06 -31.42
CA ARG A 234 9.56 8.61 -31.88
C ARG A 234 8.42 8.35 -30.90
N ASP A 235 8.35 7.13 -30.35
CA ASP A 235 7.32 6.72 -29.40
C ASP A 235 7.58 7.35 -28.04
N ALA A 236 8.84 7.42 -27.62
CA ALA A 236 9.25 8.15 -26.42
C ALA A 236 8.86 9.64 -26.50
N CYS A 237 9.05 10.29 -27.66
CA CYS A 237 8.60 11.66 -27.89
C CYS A 237 7.07 11.80 -27.79
N GLU A 238 6.31 10.89 -28.38
CA GLU A 238 4.84 10.94 -28.36
C GLU A 238 4.28 10.71 -26.95
N GLN A 239 4.81 9.73 -26.22
CA GLN A 239 4.43 9.45 -24.84
C GLN A 239 4.84 10.56 -23.88
N ALA A 240 6.06 11.11 -24.03
CA ALA A 240 6.51 12.25 -23.21
C ALA A 240 5.65 13.51 -23.44
N GLN A 241 5.22 13.76 -24.68
CA GLN A 241 4.28 14.85 -24.99
C GLN A 241 2.91 14.60 -24.36
N SER A 242 2.37 13.38 -24.46
CA SER A 242 1.09 13.03 -23.84
C SER A 242 1.12 13.20 -22.32
N PHE A 243 2.16 12.69 -21.68
CA PHE A 243 2.39 12.88 -20.24
C PHE A 243 2.50 14.36 -19.88
N THR A 244 3.28 15.14 -20.64
CA THR A 244 3.47 16.57 -20.37
C THR A 244 2.17 17.34 -20.52
N TRP A 245 1.40 17.08 -21.57
CA TRP A 245 0.10 17.72 -21.79
C TRP A 245 -0.85 17.42 -20.63
N GLN A 246 -0.92 16.17 -20.20
CA GLN A 246 -1.75 15.79 -19.05
C GLN A 246 -1.29 16.48 -17.75
N ALA A 247 0.02 16.47 -17.48
CA ALA A 247 0.59 17.14 -16.31
C ALA A 247 0.33 18.66 -16.31
N LEU A 248 0.32 19.29 -17.48
CA LEU A 248 -0.06 20.70 -17.63
C LEU A 248 -1.57 20.91 -17.44
N ALA A 249 -2.41 20.02 -17.98
CA ALA A 249 -3.86 20.10 -17.85
C ALA A 249 -4.30 20.00 -16.38
N ASP A 250 -3.61 19.16 -15.60
CA ASP A 250 -3.82 18.98 -14.16
C ASP A 250 -2.97 19.93 -13.30
N GLY A 251 -2.32 20.90 -13.94
CA GLY A 251 -1.44 21.87 -13.30
C GLY A 251 -2.17 22.73 -12.26
N TRP A 252 -1.40 23.29 -11.32
CA TRP A 252 -1.94 24.07 -10.20
C TRP A 252 -1.08 25.32 -9.96
N CYS A 253 -1.66 26.36 -9.36
CA CYS A 253 -0.99 27.65 -9.19
C CYS A 253 -0.66 27.90 -7.71
N PRO A 254 0.56 27.55 -7.22
CA PRO A 254 0.97 27.85 -5.84
C PRO A 254 1.21 29.33 -5.56
N GLY A 255 1.46 30.14 -6.60
CA GLY A 255 1.79 31.56 -6.50
C GLY A 255 0.85 32.44 -7.31
N SER A 256 1.18 33.72 -7.47
CA SER A 256 0.34 34.71 -8.17
C SER A 256 0.54 34.78 -9.69
N HIS A 257 1.35 33.90 -10.29
CA HIS A 257 1.83 34.05 -11.67
C HIS A 257 1.64 32.76 -12.50
N GLN A 258 2.69 31.95 -12.65
CA GLN A 258 2.63 30.74 -13.49
C GLN A 258 2.14 29.53 -12.70
N SER A 259 1.40 28.64 -13.37
CA SER A 259 1.02 27.33 -12.84
C SER A 259 2.17 26.33 -12.97
N LEU A 260 2.24 25.37 -12.05
CA LEU A 260 3.20 24.27 -12.08
C LEU A 260 2.52 23.00 -12.63
N PRO A 261 3.18 22.25 -13.54
CA PRO A 261 2.72 20.95 -13.99
C PRO A 261 2.55 19.97 -12.81
N ARG A 262 1.46 19.22 -12.78
CA ARG A 262 1.23 18.13 -11.82
C ARG A 262 1.76 16.82 -12.42
N ARG A 263 3.03 16.51 -12.15
CA ARG A 263 3.78 15.41 -12.82
C ARG A 263 3.53 14.05 -12.19
N ILE A 264 3.40 14.03 -10.88
CA ILE A 264 3.05 12.83 -10.15
C ILE A 264 1.55 12.94 -9.85
N ASP A 265 0.77 11.91 -10.18
CA ASP A 265 -0.60 11.88 -9.68
C ASP A 265 -0.56 11.88 -8.15
N SER A 266 -0.94 13.02 -7.60
CA SER A 266 -1.81 13.03 -6.46
C SER A 266 -3.15 12.51 -6.93
N GLY A 267 -3.36 11.19 -6.89
CA GLY A 267 -4.72 10.72 -6.69
C GLY A 267 -5.25 11.45 -5.46
N SER A 268 -6.02 12.50 -5.71
CA SER A 268 -6.80 13.33 -4.78
C SER A 268 -6.06 13.77 -3.50
N PHE A 269 -5.25 14.81 -3.62
CA PHE A 269 -5.07 15.80 -2.54
C PHE A 269 -6.25 16.78 -2.59
N HIS A 270 -7.38 16.40 -2.00
CA HIS A 270 -8.02 17.33 -1.07
C HIS A 270 -7.41 17.02 0.28
N LEU A 271 -7.15 18.04 1.10
CA LEU A 271 -6.81 17.88 2.52
C LEU A 271 -7.73 16.77 3.04
N THR A 272 -7.12 15.59 3.22
CA THR A 272 -7.63 14.26 3.63
C THR A 272 -6.46 13.26 3.46
N GLY A 273 -5.37 13.38 4.24
CA GLY A 273 -4.17 12.52 4.09
C GLY A 273 -4.32 11.14 4.75
N GLY A 274 -3.80 9.99 4.29
CA GLY A 274 -2.87 9.59 3.20
C GLY A 274 -2.36 8.17 3.54
N LYS A 275 -2.55 7.12 2.71
CA LYS A 275 -1.74 6.60 1.57
C LYS A 275 -0.27 6.24 1.87
N GLU A 276 0.04 4.94 1.87
CA GLU A 276 1.34 4.46 1.35
C GLU A 276 1.20 4.14 -0.15
N ARG A 277 2.10 4.71 -0.95
CA ARG A 277 2.26 4.46 -2.38
C ARG A 277 3.25 3.32 -2.55
N GLN A 278 2.85 2.24 -3.24
CA GLN A 278 3.84 1.42 -3.95
C GLN A 278 4.24 2.15 -5.25
N LEU A 279 5.53 2.46 -5.36
CA LEU A 279 6.19 2.63 -6.65
C LEU A 279 6.26 1.25 -7.31
N GLY A 280 5.51 1.04 -8.39
CA GLY A 280 5.55 -0.20 -9.16
C GLY A 280 4.78 -0.04 -10.47
N SER A 281 5.52 0.24 -11.54
CA SER A 281 5.14 0.27 -12.97
C SER A 281 3.87 1.04 -13.34
N ARG A 282 4.01 2.14 -14.09
CA ARG A 282 2.95 2.72 -14.93
C ARG A 282 3.22 2.35 -16.39
N PRO A 283 2.79 1.18 -16.91
CA PRO A 283 2.95 0.86 -18.32
C PRO A 283 1.96 1.62 -19.21
N ASP A 284 0.84 2.09 -18.68
CA ASP A 284 -0.27 2.53 -19.54
C ASP A 284 -0.66 3.99 -19.25
N TRP A 285 0.05 4.93 -19.89
CA TRP A 285 -0.55 6.24 -20.12
C TRP A 285 -1.50 6.06 -21.31
N PRO A 286 -2.82 6.27 -21.16
CA PRO A 286 -3.72 6.14 -22.29
C PRO A 286 -3.35 7.19 -23.33
N CYS A 287 -2.97 6.75 -24.53
CA CYS A 287 -2.86 7.61 -25.71
C CYS A 287 -4.18 8.37 -25.86
N THR A 288 -4.18 9.66 -25.53
CA THR A 288 -5.37 10.51 -25.59
C THR A 288 -5.62 10.95 -27.05
N PRO A 289 -6.88 11.13 -27.49
CA PRO A 289 -7.23 11.47 -28.87
C PRO A 289 -6.92 12.92 -29.30
N GLY A 290 -5.98 13.60 -28.63
CA GLY A 290 -5.74 15.04 -28.80
C GLY A 290 -4.67 15.41 -29.81
N ALA A 291 -3.81 14.47 -30.24
CA ALA A 291 -2.67 14.77 -31.08
C ALA A 291 -2.92 14.45 -32.56
N ASP A 292 -3.07 15.48 -33.40
CA ASP A 292 -3.04 15.28 -34.85
C ASP A 292 -1.60 15.03 -35.32
N ARG A 293 -1.37 13.86 -35.92
CA ARG A 293 -0.03 13.40 -36.32
C ARG A 293 0.19 13.54 -37.82
N MET A 294 1.23 14.28 -38.22
CA MET A 294 1.68 14.37 -39.61
C MET A 294 3.16 14.02 -39.72
N THR A 295 3.51 13.12 -40.64
CA THR A 295 4.92 12.77 -40.93
C THR A 295 5.27 13.29 -42.32
N ARG A 296 6.42 13.97 -42.46
CA ARG A 296 6.97 14.43 -43.73
C ARG A 296 8.46 14.09 -43.81
N ARG A 297 8.99 13.87 -45.01
CA ARG A 297 10.44 13.78 -45.19
C ARG A 297 10.99 15.21 -45.27
N LEU A 298 12.14 15.45 -44.64
CA LEU A 298 12.78 16.78 -44.62
C LEU A 298 13.21 17.27 -46.01
N THR A 299 13.25 16.38 -47.01
CA THR A 299 13.77 16.67 -48.36
C THR A 299 12.73 17.19 -49.36
N ASP A 300 11.48 17.46 -48.96
CA ASP A 300 10.45 17.95 -49.92
C ASP A 300 10.47 19.47 -50.18
N SER A 301 11.58 20.16 -49.87
CA SER A 301 11.81 21.52 -50.38
C SER A 301 13.19 21.70 -51.02
N ARG A 302 13.14 21.64 -52.36
CA ARG A 302 13.99 22.27 -53.40
C ARG A 302 15.24 21.52 -53.89
N ASP A 303 15.17 21.20 -55.19
CA ASP A 303 16.26 21.33 -56.15
C ASP A 303 17.21 22.47 -55.75
N MET A 304 18.46 22.14 -55.42
CA MET A 304 19.66 22.78 -55.95
C MET A 304 20.89 21.96 -55.52
N THR A 305 21.57 21.41 -56.52
CA THR A 305 22.88 20.76 -56.47
C THR A 305 23.97 21.64 -55.84
N ALA A 306 24.83 21.07 -55.00
CA ALA A 306 26.30 21.19 -55.12
C ALA A 306 27.03 20.27 -54.13
N ASP A 307 28.19 19.85 -54.59
CA ASP A 307 29.10 18.78 -54.17
C ASP A 307 30.08 19.22 -53.05
N HIS A 308 30.88 18.25 -52.56
CA HIS A 308 31.96 18.27 -51.54
C HIS A 308 31.51 17.82 -50.13
N GLY A 309 32.08 16.79 -49.48
CA GLY A 309 33.34 16.07 -49.62
C GLY A 309 34.08 16.12 -48.28
N LEU A 310 34.42 14.94 -47.71
CA LEU A 310 35.26 14.60 -46.51
C LEU A 310 34.45 13.89 -45.40
N SER A 311 34.51 12.58 -45.27
CA SER A 311 35.57 11.67 -44.75
C SER A 311 35.37 11.29 -43.27
N SER A 312 34.92 10.03 -43.09
CA SER A 312 35.28 9.05 -42.04
C SER A 312 35.41 9.51 -40.59
N ILE A 313 34.65 8.92 -39.66
CA ILE A 313 35.16 8.09 -38.54
C ILE A 313 34.08 7.07 -38.09
N HIS A 314 34.48 5.78 -38.12
CA HIS A 314 33.94 4.57 -37.48
C HIS A 314 32.55 4.54 -36.81
N GLU A 315 31.66 3.73 -37.39
CA GLU A 315 30.63 3.01 -36.62
C GLU A 315 30.88 1.50 -36.67
N LYS A 316 30.86 0.89 -35.48
CA LYS A 316 31.04 -0.53 -35.23
C LYS A 316 29.72 -1.26 -35.47
N VAL A 317 29.78 -2.26 -36.34
CA VAL A 317 28.78 -3.30 -36.53
C VAL A 317 28.83 -4.27 -35.34
N ILE A 318 27.66 -4.65 -34.81
CA ILE A 318 27.45 -5.98 -34.21
C ILE A 318 26.14 -6.55 -34.80
N PRO A 319 26.11 -7.83 -35.21
CA PRO A 319 25.24 -8.32 -36.27
C PRO A 319 23.93 -8.98 -35.79
N ASP A 320 22.97 -8.98 -36.71
CA ASP A 320 21.75 -9.80 -36.73
C ASP A 320 22.04 -11.31 -36.66
N SER A 321 21.23 -12.02 -35.87
CA SER A 321 20.88 -13.43 -36.03
C SER A 321 19.73 -13.71 -35.02
N ILE A 322 18.51 -14.16 -35.35
CA ILE A 322 18.12 -15.45 -35.93
C ILE A 322 16.59 -15.44 -36.22
N HIS A 323 16.21 -15.87 -37.43
CA HIS A 323 15.02 -16.66 -37.86
C HIS A 323 13.63 -16.39 -37.23
N SER A 324 12.68 -15.78 -37.95
CA SER A 324 11.73 -16.37 -38.93
C SER A 324 10.71 -17.35 -38.36
N LEU A 325 9.42 -17.01 -38.43
CA LEU A 325 8.37 -17.88 -38.98
C LEU A 325 7.11 -17.07 -39.29
N GLU A 326 6.71 -17.17 -40.56
CA GLU A 326 5.53 -16.59 -41.18
C GLU A 326 4.23 -17.26 -40.69
N ALA A 327 3.13 -16.50 -40.68
CA ALA A 327 1.81 -17.02 -41.04
C ALA A 327 0.97 -15.92 -41.69
N SER A 328 0.98 -15.93 -43.03
CA SER A 328 0.02 -15.27 -43.89
C SER A 328 -1.31 -16.04 -43.92
N GLY A 329 -2.45 -15.34 -44.00
CA GLY A 329 -3.74 -15.94 -44.36
C GLY A 329 -4.93 -15.00 -44.14
N GLY A 330 -5.55 -14.54 -45.22
CA GLY A 330 -6.55 -13.47 -45.23
C GLY A 330 -8.01 -13.87 -44.98
N MET A 331 -8.77 -12.88 -44.48
CA MET A 331 -10.14 -12.42 -44.85
C MET A 331 -11.31 -13.45 -44.96
N PRO A 332 -12.61 -13.05 -44.90
CA PRO A 332 -13.31 -11.94 -44.22
C PRO A 332 -14.69 -12.36 -43.62
N PHE A 333 -15.40 -11.39 -43.01
CA PHE A 333 -16.87 -11.17 -42.94
C PHE A 333 -17.52 -10.99 -41.56
N ASP A 334 -18.20 -9.84 -41.50
CA ASP A 334 -19.31 -9.43 -40.65
C ASP A 334 -20.14 -10.55 -40.01
N HIS A 335 -20.31 -10.45 -38.69
CA HIS A 335 -21.59 -10.43 -37.95
C HIS A 335 -21.38 -10.91 -36.51
N CYS A 336 -21.34 -10.00 -35.53
CA CYS A 336 -22.12 -10.11 -34.28
C CYS A 336 -21.87 -8.90 -33.36
N PHE A 337 -22.93 -8.22 -32.96
CA PHE A 337 -22.96 -7.55 -31.67
C PHE A 337 -23.05 -8.64 -30.59
N SER A 338 -21.91 -9.12 -30.09
CA SER A 338 -21.73 -9.77 -28.78
C SER A 338 -20.24 -10.10 -28.59
N ASP A 339 -19.73 -9.84 -27.38
CA ASP A 339 -18.49 -10.37 -26.80
C ASP A 339 -17.13 -9.91 -27.37
N SER A 340 -16.57 -8.88 -26.73
CA SER A 340 -15.17 -8.91 -26.27
C SER A 340 -14.97 -7.90 -25.11
N LYS A 341 -15.72 -8.11 -24.02
CA LYS A 341 -15.30 -7.71 -22.67
C LYS A 341 -14.38 -8.81 -22.12
N GLU A 342 -13.17 -8.90 -22.65
CA GLU A 342 -12.09 -9.65 -21.98
C GLU A 342 -10.95 -8.67 -21.75
N ALA A 343 -11.19 -7.77 -20.80
CA ALA A 343 -10.12 -7.02 -20.16
C ALA A 343 -9.25 -8.03 -19.41
N PHE A 344 -7.92 -7.89 -19.48
CA PHE A 344 -6.99 -8.63 -18.64
C PHE A 344 -7.24 -8.26 -17.16
N MET A 345 -8.25 -8.86 -16.52
CA MET A 345 -8.45 -8.75 -15.07
C MET A 345 -7.38 -9.59 -14.39
N THR A 346 -6.57 -8.96 -13.53
CA THR A 346 -5.60 -9.68 -12.71
C THR A 346 -6.35 -10.55 -11.70
N THR A 347 -6.23 -11.87 -11.84
CA THR A 347 -6.93 -12.83 -10.97
C THR A 347 -6.30 -12.90 -9.58
N SER A 348 -7.05 -13.40 -8.60
CA SER A 348 -6.52 -13.71 -7.26
C SER A 348 -5.31 -14.66 -7.34
N ALA A 349 -5.31 -15.59 -8.30
CA ALA A 349 -4.21 -16.50 -8.53
C ALA A 349 -2.92 -15.78 -8.97
N GLN A 350 -3.02 -14.85 -9.92
CA GLN A 350 -1.88 -14.05 -10.38
C GLN A 350 -1.34 -13.14 -9.27
N LEU A 351 -2.23 -12.51 -8.49
CA LEU A 351 -1.80 -11.69 -7.34
C LEU A 351 -1.12 -12.54 -6.27
N PHE A 352 -1.60 -13.75 -6.00
CA PHE A 352 -0.96 -14.64 -5.05
C PHE A 352 0.44 -15.08 -5.51
N GLU A 353 0.59 -15.39 -6.81
CA GLU A 353 1.89 -15.72 -7.39
C GLU A 353 2.87 -14.55 -7.28
N GLN A 354 2.42 -13.33 -7.59
CA GLN A 354 3.23 -12.11 -7.42
C GLN A 354 3.60 -11.88 -5.96
N ALA A 355 2.64 -12.03 -5.03
CA ALA A 355 2.87 -11.86 -3.61
C ALA A 355 3.92 -12.84 -3.07
N CYS A 356 3.92 -14.09 -3.56
CA CYS A 356 4.90 -15.10 -3.16
C CYS A 356 6.36 -14.74 -3.50
N ARG A 357 6.61 -13.76 -4.39
CA ARG A 357 7.97 -13.30 -4.74
C ARG A 357 8.66 -12.54 -3.60
N HIS A 358 7.89 -11.78 -2.81
CA HIS A 358 8.44 -10.86 -1.81
C HIS A 358 7.82 -11.00 -0.42
N ILE A 359 6.70 -11.71 -0.29
CA ILE A 359 6.01 -11.91 0.98
C ILE A 359 6.09 -13.40 1.35
N PRO A 360 6.61 -13.77 2.54
CA PRO A 360 6.68 -15.17 2.95
C PRO A 360 5.31 -15.88 2.87
N GLY A 361 5.22 -16.90 2.02
CA GLY A 361 3.95 -17.61 1.76
C GLY A 361 2.88 -16.76 1.06
N GLY A 362 3.27 -15.63 0.45
CA GLY A 362 2.37 -14.72 -0.27
C GLY A 362 1.45 -13.87 0.62
N VAL A 363 1.63 -13.87 1.94
CA VAL A 363 0.71 -13.22 2.89
C VAL A 363 1.39 -12.58 4.10
N ASN A 364 0.83 -11.47 4.58
CA ASN A 364 1.28 -10.80 5.82
C ASN A 364 0.67 -11.39 7.11
N SER A 365 -0.19 -12.40 6.99
CA SER A 365 -0.76 -13.14 8.10
C SER A 365 -1.03 -14.59 7.67
N PRO A 366 -0.49 -15.61 8.38
CA PRO A 366 -0.44 -16.99 7.87
C PRO A 366 -1.80 -17.59 7.46
N VAL A 367 -2.86 -17.33 8.22
CA VAL A 367 -4.20 -17.87 7.95
C VAL A 367 -4.76 -17.44 6.59
N ARG A 368 -4.30 -16.30 6.06
CA ARG A 368 -4.73 -15.77 4.76
C ARG A 368 -4.20 -16.57 3.57
N ALA A 369 -3.23 -17.46 3.76
CA ALA A 369 -2.62 -18.24 2.67
C ALA A 369 -3.51 -19.40 2.20
N PHE A 370 -4.65 -19.66 2.85
CA PHE A 370 -5.53 -20.79 2.53
C PHE A 370 -4.79 -22.14 2.55
N LYS A 371 -3.82 -22.28 3.46
CA LYS A 371 -2.98 -23.47 3.52
C LYS A 371 -3.86 -24.70 3.77
N GLY A 372 -3.80 -25.65 2.84
CA GLY A 372 -4.60 -26.88 2.87
C GLY A 372 -5.90 -26.85 2.05
N LEU A 373 -6.24 -25.73 1.39
CA LEU A 373 -7.47 -25.60 0.59
C LEU A 373 -7.29 -25.89 -0.92
N HIS A 374 -6.13 -26.40 -1.36
CA HIS A 374 -5.81 -26.73 -2.76
C HIS A 374 -6.17 -25.65 -3.81
N ARG A 375 -6.28 -24.39 -3.40
CA ARG A 375 -6.58 -23.21 -4.23
C ARG A 375 -5.83 -21.98 -3.69
N PRO A 376 -5.53 -20.97 -4.52
CA PRO A 376 -4.99 -19.71 -4.03
C PRO A 376 -6.02 -18.96 -3.17
N PRO A 377 -5.57 -18.13 -2.22
CA PRO A 377 -6.46 -17.25 -1.48
C PRO A 377 -7.09 -16.20 -2.39
N VAL A 378 -8.27 -15.73 -2.00
CA VAL A 378 -9.02 -14.69 -2.72
C VAL A 378 -8.48 -13.32 -2.34
N PHE A 379 -8.14 -12.50 -3.35
CA PHE A 379 -7.67 -11.13 -3.14
C PHE A 379 -8.86 -10.17 -3.18
N MET A 380 -9.12 -9.49 -2.06
CA MET A 380 -10.22 -8.54 -1.93
C MET A 380 -9.81 -7.16 -2.47
N GLU A 381 -10.66 -6.55 -3.28
CA GLU A 381 -10.49 -5.18 -3.80
C GLU A 381 -11.20 -4.15 -2.92
N ARG A 382 -12.43 -4.45 -2.50
CA ARG A 382 -13.25 -3.55 -1.68
C ARG A 382 -14.22 -4.30 -0.78
N ALA A 383 -14.77 -3.60 0.20
CA ALA A 383 -15.76 -4.13 1.13
C ALA A 383 -16.81 -3.06 1.46
N GLN A 384 -18.07 -3.46 1.61
CA GLN A 384 -19.17 -2.55 1.97
C GLN A 384 -20.33 -3.33 2.61
N GLY A 385 -20.81 -2.85 3.76
CA GLY A 385 -21.90 -3.51 4.50
C GLY A 385 -21.50 -4.92 4.94
N ALA A 386 -22.33 -5.91 4.61
CA ALA A 386 -22.05 -7.33 4.87
C ALA A 386 -21.21 -8.01 3.79
N TYR A 387 -20.61 -7.27 2.85
CA TYR A 387 -20.01 -7.85 1.65
C TYR A 387 -18.53 -7.53 1.45
N LEU A 388 -17.81 -8.54 0.95
CA LEU A 388 -16.49 -8.41 0.31
C LEU A 388 -16.65 -8.52 -1.22
N TYR A 389 -15.75 -7.87 -1.95
CA TYR A 389 -15.67 -7.94 -3.41
C TYR A 389 -14.21 -8.22 -3.79
N ASP A 390 -13.98 -9.31 -4.51
CA ASP A 390 -12.64 -9.67 -4.98
C ASP A 390 -12.22 -8.89 -6.22
N VAL A 391 -10.95 -9.03 -6.59
CA VAL A 391 -10.35 -8.41 -7.78
C VAL A 391 -10.93 -8.93 -9.11
N GLU A 392 -11.69 -10.02 -9.07
CA GLU A 392 -12.40 -10.61 -10.21
C GLU A 392 -13.87 -10.16 -10.25
N GLY A 393 -14.28 -9.28 -9.33
CA GLY A 393 -15.61 -8.71 -9.24
C GLY A 393 -16.65 -9.59 -8.54
N LYS A 394 -16.26 -10.77 -8.01
CA LYS A 394 -17.17 -11.65 -7.27
C LYS A 394 -17.46 -11.06 -5.90
N ARG A 395 -18.75 -11.04 -5.56
CA ARG A 395 -19.26 -10.58 -4.26
C ARG A 395 -19.43 -11.75 -3.31
N TYR A 396 -19.07 -11.55 -2.05
CA TYR A 396 -19.23 -12.54 -0.98
C TYR A 396 -19.97 -11.95 0.22
N VAL A 397 -20.92 -12.68 0.79
CA VAL A 397 -21.41 -12.41 2.16
C VAL A 397 -20.28 -12.73 3.15
N ASP A 398 -19.89 -11.79 4.00
CA ASP A 398 -18.69 -11.89 4.82
C ASP A 398 -18.98 -12.17 6.29
N TYR A 399 -18.57 -13.35 6.75
CA TYR A 399 -18.60 -13.76 8.15
C TYR A 399 -17.22 -13.72 8.83
N VAL A 400 -16.19 -13.18 8.17
CA VAL A 400 -14.89 -12.89 8.78
C VAL A 400 -14.89 -11.49 9.37
N GLY A 401 -15.47 -10.49 8.69
CA GLY A 401 -15.57 -9.13 9.23
C GLY A 401 -14.22 -8.54 9.62
N SER A 402 -13.19 -8.79 8.81
CA SER A 402 -11.78 -8.51 9.10
C SER A 402 -11.26 -9.14 10.42
N TRP A 403 -11.75 -10.33 10.75
CA TRP A 403 -11.49 -11.08 11.98
C TRP A 403 -12.13 -10.48 13.23
N GLY A 404 -13.18 -9.67 13.09
CA GLY A 404 -13.98 -9.12 14.21
C GLY A 404 -14.27 -7.61 14.23
N PRO A 405 -13.41 -6.68 13.74
CA PRO A 405 -13.62 -5.24 13.89
C PRO A 405 -14.91 -4.70 13.25
N MET A 406 -15.37 -5.32 12.17
CA MET A 406 -16.43 -4.79 11.31
C MET A 406 -17.84 -5.11 11.84
N ILE A 407 -18.09 -4.84 13.13
CA ILE A 407 -19.37 -5.18 13.80
C ILE A 407 -20.57 -4.40 13.26
N THR A 408 -20.37 -3.20 12.69
CA THR A 408 -21.42 -2.46 11.97
C THR A 408 -21.37 -2.66 10.45
N GLY A 409 -20.54 -3.60 9.98
CA GLY A 409 -20.26 -3.83 8.57
C GLY A 409 -19.08 -3.01 8.05
N HIS A 410 -18.68 -3.31 6.83
CA HIS A 410 -17.57 -2.64 6.16
C HIS A 410 -17.97 -1.25 5.64
N ALA A 411 -17.02 -0.33 5.64
CA ALA A 411 -17.20 1.02 5.10
C ALA A 411 -18.41 1.76 5.71
N ASP A 412 -18.64 1.59 7.02
CA ASP A 412 -19.67 2.31 7.77
C ASP A 412 -19.52 3.83 7.54
N PRO A 413 -20.55 4.53 7.03
CA PRO A 413 -20.47 5.94 6.69
C PRO A 413 -20.07 6.84 7.86
N ASP A 414 -20.50 6.53 9.08
CA ASP A 414 -20.21 7.36 10.26
C ASP A 414 -18.75 7.16 10.70
N VAL A 415 -18.26 5.93 10.64
CA VAL A 415 -16.85 5.60 10.96
C VAL A 415 -15.92 6.20 9.91
N LEU A 416 -16.23 6.05 8.61
CA LEU A 416 -15.46 6.66 7.54
C LEU A 416 -15.51 8.19 7.57
N GLY A 417 -16.66 8.77 7.92
CA GLY A 417 -16.82 10.20 8.13
C GLY A 417 -15.90 10.72 9.23
N ALA A 418 -15.93 10.08 10.41
CA ALA A 418 -15.06 10.45 11.53
C ALA A 418 -13.57 10.35 11.21
N VAL A 419 -13.17 9.34 10.42
CA VAL A 419 -11.79 9.25 9.92
C VAL A 419 -11.48 10.42 8.98
N ARG A 420 -12.32 10.65 7.96
CA ARG A 420 -12.14 11.72 6.96
C ARG A 420 -12.00 13.10 7.59
N ASP A 421 -12.87 13.42 8.54
CA ASP A 421 -12.85 14.70 9.27
C ASP A 421 -11.53 14.93 10.03
N ARG A 422 -10.83 13.84 10.37
CA ARG A 422 -9.54 13.92 11.08
C ARG A 422 -8.33 13.94 10.17
N LEU A 423 -8.44 13.45 8.92
CA LEU A 423 -7.31 13.29 8.00
C LEU A 423 -6.55 14.60 7.72
N ASP A 424 -7.25 15.73 7.64
CA ASP A 424 -6.69 17.06 7.32
C ASP A 424 -5.82 17.62 8.44
N ASN A 425 -6.06 17.13 9.66
CA ASN A 425 -5.35 17.57 10.84
C ASN A 425 -4.00 16.84 11.00
N GLY A 426 -3.70 15.83 10.17
CA GLY A 426 -2.48 15.03 10.23
C GLY A 426 -2.70 13.61 10.76
N LEU A 427 -1.88 12.66 10.30
CA LEU A 427 -2.00 11.24 10.60
C LEU A 427 -1.60 10.87 12.03
N SER A 428 -0.59 11.55 12.56
CA SER A 428 0.01 11.32 13.87
C SER A 428 0.83 12.54 14.29
N PHE A 429 1.02 12.74 15.59
CA PHE A 429 1.74 13.91 16.14
C PHE A 429 2.92 13.58 17.06
N GLY A 430 3.01 12.35 17.58
CA GLY A 430 4.02 11.99 18.58
C GLY A 430 3.89 12.75 19.92
N THR A 431 2.73 13.34 20.19
CA THR A 431 2.39 14.09 21.41
C THR A 431 0.91 13.85 21.76
N PRO A 432 0.50 13.98 23.04
CA PRO A 432 -0.88 13.75 23.44
C PRO A 432 -1.91 14.63 22.71
N THR A 433 -3.11 14.08 22.53
CA THR A 433 -4.27 14.71 21.89
C THR A 433 -5.54 14.53 22.72
N ALA A 434 -6.49 15.45 22.59
CA ALA A 434 -7.75 15.39 23.34
C ALA A 434 -8.60 14.13 23.01
N ILE A 435 -8.49 13.62 21.79
CA ILE A 435 -9.27 12.45 21.34
C ILE A 435 -8.82 11.16 22.04
N GLU A 436 -7.57 11.08 22.49
CA GLU A 436 -7.09 9.97 23.32
C GLU A 436 -7.79 9.96 24.67
N THR A 437 -7.98 11.12 25.31
CA THR A 437 -8.75 11.24 26.56
C THR A 437 -10.20 10.83 26.34
N THR A 438 -10.83 11.29 25.27
CA THR A 438 -12.21 10.90 24.94
C THR A 438 -12.35 9.39 24.72
N MET A 439 -11.41 8.76 24.02
CA MET A 439 -11.41 7.30 23.86
C MET A 439 -11.25 6.59 25.20
N ALA A 440 -10.32 7.04 26.05
CA ALA A 440 -10.09 6.44 27.35
C ALA A 440 -11.35 6.51 28.24
N ASP A 441 -11.96 7.69 28.34
CA ASP A 441 -13.20 7.90 29.10
C ASP A 441 -14.33 7.00 28.57
N LEU A 442 -14.45 6.89 27.24
CA LEU A 442 -15.48 6.07 26.60
C LEU A 442 -15.32 4.58 26.92
N ILE A 443 -14.09 4.06 26.88
CA ILE A 443 -13.80 2.66 27.21
C ILE A 443 -14.10 2.40 28.69
N CYS A 444 -13.62 3.25 29.60
CA CYS A 444 -13.83 3.09 31.04
C CYS A 444 -15.32 3.16 31.42
N ASP A 445 -16.11 4.01 30.74
CA ASP A 445 -17.57 4.09 30.96
C ASP A 445 -18.30 2.84 30.46
N MET A 446 -17.87 2.26 29.33
CA MET A 446 -18.51 1.07 28.74
C MET A 446 -18.09 -0.24 29.41
N ILE A 447 -16.90 -0.30 29.99
CA ILE A 447 -16.34 -1.48 30.67
C ILE A 447 -15.82 -1.05 32.06
N PRO A 448 -16.68 -1.06 33.09
CA PRO A 448 -16.35 -0.47 34.40
C PRO A 448 -15.17 -1.10 35.16
N SER A 449 -14.78 -2.34 34.83
CA SER A 449 -13.57 -2.97 35.40
C SER A 449 -12.28 -2.24 34.96
N ILE A 450 -12.35 -1.46 33.88
CA ILE A 450 -11.26 -0.67 33.34
C ILE A 450 -11.32 0.72 33.97
N GLU A 451 -10.61 0.92 35.08
CA GLU A 451 -10.51 2.22 35.76
C GLU A 451 -9.46 3.14 35.12
N MET A 452 -8.46 2.53 34.47
CA MET A 452 -7.43 3.19 33.67
C MET A 452 -7.12 2.33 32.44
N VAL A 453 -6.84 2.97 31.31
CA VAL A 453 -6.55 2.29 30.04
C VAL A 453 -5.35 2.90 29.33
N ARG A 454 -4.59 2.07 28.62
CA ARG A 454 -3.48 2.46 27.75
C ARG A 454 -3.72 1.96 26.33
N MET A 455 -3.64 2.86 25.36
CA MET A 455 -3.72 2.52 23.94
C MET A 455 -2.38 2.00 23.40
N VAL A 456 -2.45 0.99 22.55
CA VAL A 456 -1.33 0.34 21.84
C VAL A 456 -1.73 0.05 20.39
N ASN A 457 -0.85 -0.53 19.58
CA ASN A 457 -1.08 -0.70 18.14
C ASN A 457 -1.65 -2.07 17.76
N SER A 458 -1.67 -3.04 18.67
CA SER A 458 -2.25 -4.36 18.41
C SER A 458 -2.70 -5.08 19.69
N GLY A 459 -3.51 -6.13 19.53
CA GLY A 459 -3.81 -7.06 20.63
C GLY A 459 -2.56 -7.73 21.20
N THR A 460 -1.57 -8.07 20.36
CA THR A 460 -0.28 -8.63 20.80
C THR A 460 0.48 -7.68 21.73
N GLU A 461 0.46 -6.38 21.44
CA GLU A 461 1.07 -5.38 22.33
C GLU A 461 0.30 -5.23 23.65
N ALA A 462 -1.03 -5.36 23.59
CA ALA A 462 -1.88 -5.27 24.77
C ALA A 462 -1.60 -6.44 25.74
N THR A 463 -1.61 -7.67 25.22
CA THR A 463 -1.39 -8.89 26.03
C THR A 463 0.02 -8.96 26.59
N MET A 464 1.06 -8.64 25.80
CA MET A 464 2.44 -8.62 26.32
C MET A 464 2.62 -7.56 27.41
N SER A 465 1.92 -6.42 27.30
CA SER A 465 1.99 -5.34 28.28
C SER A 465 1.23 -5.71 29.54
N ALA A 466 0.04 -6.30 29.43
CA ALA A 466 -0.75 -6.78 30.56
C ALA A 466 -0.01 -7.88 31.36
N ILE A 467 0.63 -8.84 30.67
CA ILE A 467 1.46 -9.86 31.30
C ILE A 467 2.66 -9.24 32.03
N ARG A 468 3.37 -8.31 31.37
CA ARG A 468 4.50 -7.62 31.99
C ARG A 468 4.06 -6.82 33.22
N LEU A 469 2.90 -6.18 33.15
CA LEU A 469 2.31 -5.44 34.25
C LEU A 469 1.92 -6.36 35.42
N ALA A 470 1.29 -7.51 35.14
CA ALA A 470 0.97 -8.49 36.17
C ALA A 470 2.21 -9.05 36.87
N ARG A 471 3.27 -9.37 36.12
CA ARG A 471 4.56 -9.76 36.69
C ARG A 471 5.16 -8.66 37.58
N GLY A 472 5.18 -7.42 37.08
CA GLY A 472 5.68 -6.27 37.83
C GLY A 472 4.88 -5.96 39.09
N PHE A 473 3.55 -6.10 39.04
CA PHE A 473 2.65 -5.86 40.17
C PHE A 473 2.77 -6.94 41.25
N THR A 474 2.87 -8.21 40.86
CA THR A 474 2.93 -9.34 41.80
C THR A 474 4.34 -9.70 42.26
N GLY A 475 5.36 -9.31 41.51
CA GLY A 475 6.75 -9.73 41.72
C GLY A 475 7.01 -11.19 41.37
N ARG A 476 6.16 -11.81 40.55
CA ARG A 476 6.18 -13.24 40.20
C ARG A 476 6.45 -13.43 38.71
N ASP A 477 6.98 -14.59 38.33
CA ASP A 477 7.40 -14.84 36.95
C ASP A 477 6.43 -15.71 36.13
N LYS A 478 5.74 -16.67 36.77
CA LYS A 478 4.95 -17.68 36.04
C LYS A 478 3.62 -17.12 35.57
N ILE A 479 3.16 -17.56 34.40
CA ILE A 479 1.83 -17.26 33.88
C ILE A 479 1.11 -18.55 33.54
N VAL A 480 -0.22 -18.55 33.64
CA VAL A 480 -1.08 -19.62 33.12
C VAL A 480 -1.82 -19.11 31.89
N LYS A 481 -1.82 -19.93 30.84
CA LYS A 481 -2.67 -19.76 29.65
C LYS A 481 -3.36 -21.09 29.31
N PHE A 482 -4.28 -21.05 28.36
CA PHE A 482 -5.02 -22.23 27.94
C PHE A 482 -4.62 -22.70 26.55
N GLU A 483 -4.61 -24.01 26.33
CA GLU A 483 -4.39 -24.62 25.02
C GLU A 483 -5.51 -24.22 24.05
N GLY A 484 -5.16 -23.90 22.81
CA GLY A 484 -6.08 -23.41 21.79
C GLY A 484 -6.37 -21.91 21.85
N ASN A 485 -6.14 -21.25 22.99
CA ASN A 485 -6.20 -19.80 23.08
C ASN A 485 -5.00 -19.13 22.40
N TYR A 486 -5.23 -17.96 21.80
CA TYR A 486 -4.20 -17.16 21.15
C TYR A 486 -4.20 -15.71 21.64
N HIS A 487 -3.08 -15.30 22.22
CA HIS A 487 -2.90 -13.99 22.85
C HIS A 487 -1.86 -13.13 22.13
N GLY A 488 -1.66 -13.34 20.82
CA GLY A 488 -0.56 -12.74 20.08
C GLY A 488 0.73 -13.57 20.11
N HIS A 489 1.73 -13.12 19.35
CA HIS A 489 2.94 -13.90 19.07
C HIS A 489 4.16 -13.45 19.89
N SER A 490 3.96 -12.98 21.14
CA SER A 490 5.08 -12.70 22.04
C SER A 490 5.73 -14.03 22.50
N ASP A 491 7.04 -14.03 22.70
CA ASP A 491 7.80 -15.26 22.93
C ASP A 491 7.28 -16.10 24.11
N SER A 492 6.82 -15.48 25.21
CA SER A 492 6.28 -16.21 26.37
C SER A 492 4.90 -16.83 26.13
N LEU A 493 4.27 -16.55 24.99
CA LEU A 493 2.96 -17.10 24.61
C LEU A 493 3.09 -18.18 23.53
N LEU A 494 4.22 -18.26 22.83
CA LEU A 494 4.55 -19.31 21.85
C LEU A 494 5.10 -20.56 22.54
N VAL A 495 4.28 -21.11 23.45
CA VAL A 495 4.62 -22.21 24.36
C VAL A 495 3.50 -23.26 24.34
N LYS A 496 3.89 -24.53 24.29
CA LYS A 496 3.01 -25.70 24.45
C LYS A 496 3.25 -26.37 25.80
N ALA A 497 2.33 -27.23 26.23
CA ALA A 497 2.53 -28.04 27.43
C ALA A 497 3.80 -28.91 27.30
N GLY A 498 4.57 -29.02 28.38
CA GLY A 498 5.68 -29.97 28.47
C GLY A 498 5.19 -31.41 28.63
N SER A 499 6.11 -32.37 28.62
CA SER A 499 5.81 -33.81 28.62
C SER A 499 5.12 -34.38 29.89
N GLY A 500 4.77 -33.55 30.87
CA GLY A 500 3.94 -33.91 32.03
C GLY A 500 2.97 -32.80 32.45
N ALA A 501 1.91 -33.16 33.18
CA ALA A 501 0.74 -32.31 33.48
C ALA A 501 1.07 -30.95 34.13
N LEU A 502 2.21 -30.86 34.84
CA LEU A 502 2.70 -29.66 35.53
C LEU A 502 4.14 -29.31 35.14
N THR A 503 4.64 -29.90 34.05
CA THR A 503 6.01 -29.64 33.59
C THR A 503 6.11 -28.25 32.97
N HIS A 504 7.28 -27.62 33.16
CA HIS A 504 7.66 -26.36 32.53
C HIS A 504 7.32 -26.35 31.03
N GLY A 505 6.82 -25.22 30.54
CA GLY A 505 6.42 -25.07 29.15
C GLY A 505 7.59 -25.29 28.18
N GLU A 506 7.28 -25.85 27.01
CA GLU A 506 8.24 -26.01 25.92
C GLU A 506 7.94 -25.01 24.79
N PRO A 507 8.96 -24.42 24.15
CA PRO A 507 8.75 -23.59 22.96
C PRO A 507 7.94 -24.33 21.89
N SER A 508 6.91 -23.70 21.35
CA SER A 508 6.11 -24.23 20.23
C SER A 508 6.60 -23.74 18.86
N SER A 509 7.52 -22.77 18.83
CA SER A 509 8.15 -22.22 17.62
C SER A 509 9.66 -22.08 17.79
N PRO A 510 10.47 -22.37 16.75
CA PRO A 510 11.88 -21.98 16.72
C PRO A 510 12.06 -20.48 16.94
N GLY A 511 13.20 -20.10 17.52
CA GLY A 511 13.53 -18.70 17.85
C GLY A 511 13.15 -18.27 19.26
N VAL A 512 12.30 -19.04 19.95
CA VAL A 512 11.91 -18.79 21.34
C VAL A 512 12.87 -19.51 22.31
N PRO A 513 13.56 -18.80 23.22
CA PRO A 513 14.44 -19.43 24.20
C PRO A 513 13.67 -20.34 25.18
N ALA A 514 14.20 -21.53 25.48
CA ALA A 514 13.61 -22.45 26.44
C ALA A 514 13.42 -21.81 27.82
N SER A 515 14.37 -20.99 28.27
CA SER A 515 14.30 -20.28 29.56
C SER A 515 13.09 -19.36 29.70
N LEU A 516 12.53 -18.86 28.59
CA LEU A 516 11.30 -18.06 28.66
C LEU A 516 10.05 -18.95 28.72
N ALA A 517 10.07 -20.09 28.04
CA ALA A 517 8.96 -21.04 28.03
C ALA A 517 8.73 -21.69 29.40
N GLU A 518 9.78 -21.84 30.21
CA GLU A 518 9.71 -22.38 31.57
C GLU A 518 8.78 -21.59 32.51
N HIS A 519 8.53 -20.32 32.19
CA HIS A 519 7.65 -19.42 32.94
C HIS A 519 6.19 -19.41 32.43
N THR A 520 5.83 -20.28 31.49
CA THR A 520 4.47 -20.34 30.94
C THR A 520 3.89 -21.73 31.11
N ILE A 521 2.85 -21.82 31.92
CA ILE A 521 2.06 -23.02 32.18
C ILE A 521 0.90 -23.04 31.18
N THR A 522 0.68 -24.16 30.51
CA THR A 522 -0.45 -24.35 29.58
C THR A 522 -1.39 -25.40 30.14
N LEU A 523 -2.63 -25.02 30.42
CA LEU A 523 -3.71 -25.90 30.87
C LEU A 523 -4.75 -26.09 29.77
N SER A 524 -5.64 -27.07 29.92
CA SER A 524 -6.76 -27.25 29.00
C SER A 524 -7.88 -26.25 29.32
N TYR A 525 -8.39 -25.55 28.29
CA TYR A 525 -9.54 -24.67 28.43
C TYR A 525 -10.76 -25.46 28.95
N ASN A 526 -11.57 -24.85 29.81
CA ASN A 526 -12.72 -25.49 30.48
C ASN A 526 -12.39 -26.66 31.44
N ASP A 527 -11.12 -26.88 31.79
CA ASP A 527 -10.72 -27.84 32.82
C ASP A 527 -10.55 -27.15 34.18
N LEU A 528 -11.61 -27.14 34.99
CA LEU A 528 -11.63 -26.49 36.30
C LEU A 528 -10.68 -27.20 37.28
N ASP A 529 -10.71 -28.53 37.30
CA ASP A 529 -9.93 -29.36 38.21
C ASP A 529 -8.42 -29.17 37.98
N ALA A 530 -8.00 -29.06 36.71
CA ALA A 530 -6.60 -28.79 36.38
C ALA A 530 -6.14 -27.39 36.84
N VAL A 531 -7.02 -26.38 36.77
CA VAL A 531 -6.72 -25.04 37.29
C VAL A 531 -6.57 -25.08 38.80
N GLU A 532 -7.51 -25.71 39.51
CA GLU A 532 -7.45 -25.84 40.97
C GLU A 532 -6.17 -26.54 41.42
N ALA A 533 -5.88 -27.71 40.83
CA ALA A 533 -4.67 -28.48 41.14
C ALA A 533 -3.38 -27.67 40.88
N CYS A 534 -3.31 -26.93 39.77
CA CYS A 534 -2.17 -26.08 39.46
C CYS A 534 -1.97 -24.96 40.50
N PHE A 535 -3.05 -24.34 40.95
CA PHE A 535 -2.98 -23.26 41.94
C PHE A 535 -2.68 -23.80 43.35
N GLU A 536 -3.21 -24.96 43.72
CA GLU A 536 -2.84 -25.65 44.95
C GLU A 536 -1.33 -25.96 45.02
N GLU A 537 -0.73 -26.35 43.89
CA GLU A 537 0.69 -26.71 43.85
C GLU A 537 1.63 -25.50 43.79
N ILE A 538 1.37 -24.55 42.89
CA ILE A 538 2.30 -23.45 42.57
C ILE A 538 1.63 -22.07 42.49
N GLY A 539 0.41 -21.90 43.01
CA GLY A 539 -0.36 -20.66 42.91
C GLY A 539 0.34 -19.41 43.46
N SER A 540 1.22 -19.57 44.44
CA SER A 540 2.02 -18.47 45.02
C SER A 540 3.13 -17.97 44.09
N GLU A 541 3.49 -18.73 43.05
CA GLU A 541 4.50 -18.38 42.04
C GLU A 541 3.89 -17.80 40.75
N ILE A 542 2.55 -17.84 40.62
CA ILE A 542 1.83 -17.39 39.42
C ILE A 542 1.54 -15.90 39.53
N ALA A 543 1.97 -15.14 38.53
CA ALA A 543 1.68 -13.72 38.37
C ALA A 543 0.27 -13.49 37.83
N CYS A 544 -0.14 -14.27 36.84
CA CYS A 544 -1.44 -14.11 36.21
C CYS A 544 -1.97 -15.38 35.52
N ILE A 545 -3.29 -15.44 35.39
CA ILE A 545 -3.98 -16.22 34.35
C ILE A 545 -4.33 -15.27 33.21
N ILE A 546 -4.04 -15.66 31.96
CA ILE A 546 -4.57 -15.01 30.76
C ILE A 546 -5.50 -15.97 30.01
N VAL A 547 -6.67 -15.49 29.61
CA VAL A 547 -7.72 -16.32 29.00
C VAL A 547 -8.58 -15.52 28.02
N GLU A 548 -8.98 -16.12 26.90
CA GLU A 548 -10.11 -15.60 26.11
C GLU A 548 -11.39 -16.07 26.81
N PRO A 549 -12.23 -15.16 27.34
CA PRO A 549 -13.41 -15.55 28.12
C PRO A 549 -14.44 -16.34 27.28
N VAL A 550 -14.45 -16.14 25.97
CA VAL A 550 -14.99 -17.08 24.97
C VAL A 550 -13.84 -17.35 24.00
N ALA A 551 -13.42 -18.60 23.85
CA ALA A 551 -12.34 -18.90 22.91
C ALA A 551 -12.83 -18.68 21.47
N GLY A 552 -12.00 -18.02 20.65
CA GLY A 552 -12.26 -17.80 19.23
C GLY A 552 -11.19 -18.35 18.30
N ASN A 553 -9.98 -18.61 18.80
CA ASN A 553 -8.84 -19.10 18.03
C ASN A 553 -8.66 -20.63 18.04
N MET A 554 -9.64 -21.34 18.60
CA MET A 554 -9.87 -22.77 18.40
C MET A 554 -11.32 -23.02 17.98
N ASN A 555 -11.82 -22.13 17.13
CA ASN A 555 -13.24 -21.91 16.80
C ASN A 555 -13.99 -21.30 18.00
N CYS A 556 -15.30 -21.08 17.89
CA CYS A 556 -16.09 -20.46 18.94
C CYS A 556 -16.48 -21.48 20.02
N ILE A 557 -15.74 -21.49 21.14
CA ILE A 557 -16.00 -22.36 22.28
C ILE A 557 -16.34 -21.50 23.50
N PRO A 558 -17.63 -21.47 23.93
CA PRO A 558 -18.05 -20.80 25.15
C PRO A 558 -17.44 -21.44 26.42
N PRO A 559 -17.29 -20.67 27.50
CA PRO A 559 -16.86 -21.22 28.79
C PRO A 559 -17.94 -22.14 29.37
N GLN A 560 -17.51 -23.19 30.08
CA GLN A 560 -18.41 -24.00 30.89
C GLN A 560 -18.93 -23.23 32.10
N PRO A 561 -20.13 -23.56 32.59
CA PRO A 561 -20.59 -23.05 33.88
C PRO A 561 -19.54 -23.31 34.97
N GLY A 562 -19.17 -22.27 35.71
CA GLY A 562 -18.19 -22.35 36.79
C GLY A 562 -16.73 -22.18 36.37
N PHE A 563 -16.40 -22.20 35.07
CA PHE A 563 -15.02 -22.08 34.62
C PHE A 563 -14.44 -20.70 34.92
N LEU A 564 -15.07 -19.63 34.42
CA LEU A 564 -14.57 -18.26 34.63
C LEU A 564 -14.66 -17.83 36.10
N GLU A 565 -15.68 -18.31 36.84
CA GLU A 565 -15.83 -18.15 38.29
C GLU A 565 -14.65 -18.77 39.04
N THR A 566 -14.22 -19.97 38.61
CA THR A 566 -13.06 -20.66 39.17
C THR A 566 -11.79 -19.85 38.93
N LEU A 567 -11.56 -19.37 37.70
CA LEU A 567 -10.40 -18.52 37.39
C LEU A 567 -10.35 -17.27 38.26
N ARG A 568 -11.50 -16.59 38.42
CA ARG A 568 -11.62 -15.41 39.27
C ARG A 568 -11.30 -15.74 40.73
N ARG A 569 -11.89 -16.80 41.27
CA ARG A 569 -11.69 -17.22 42.66
C ARG A 569 -10.23 -17.56 42.94
N VAL A 570 -9.59 -18.42 42.14
CA VAL A 570 -8.19 -18.82 42.40
C VAL A 570 -7.23 -17.64 42.25
N CYS A 571 -7.47 -16.72 41.30
CA CYS A 571 -6.67 -15.51 41.18
C CYS A 571 -6.79 -14.65 42.44
N THR A 572 -8.00 -14.45 42.96
CA THR A 572 -8.22 -13.70 44.21
C THR A 572 -7.59 -14.38 45.42
N GLU A 573 -7.75 -15.69 45.56
CA GLU A 573 -7.23 -16.47 46.70
C GLU A 573 -5.69 -16.44 46.77
N TYR A 574 -5.02 -16.61 45.63
CA TYR A 574 -3.56 -16.68 45.57
C TYR A 574 -2.89 -15.33 45.25
N GLY A 575 -3.66 -14.26 45.09
CA GLY A 575 -3.15 -12.93 44.72
C GLY A 575 -2.52 -12.87 43.32
N SER A 576 -3.00 -13.69 42.39
CA SER A 576 -2.66 -13.60 40.97
C SER A 576 -3.59 -12.63 40.24
N VAL A 577 -3.13 -12.04 39.14
CA VAL A 577 -3.91 -11.15 38.30
C VAL A 577 -4.73 -11.98 37.30
N LEU A 578 -6.05 -11.81 37.25
CA LEU A 578 -6.89 -12.35 36.18
C LEU A 578 -6.90 -11.40 34.98
N ILE A 579 -6.41 -11.87 33.83
CA ILE A 579 -6.39 -11.12 32.57
C ILE A 579 -7.40 -11.73 31.60
N PHE A 580 -8.41 -10.96 31.22
CA PHE A 580 -9.26 -11.33 30.09
C PHE A 580 -8.69 -10.76 28.79
N ASP A 581 -8.41 -11.64 27.84
CA ASP A 581 -8.16 -11.27 26.47
C ASP A 581 -9.50 -11.11 25.74
N GLU A 582 -9.99 -9.88 25.74
CA GLU A 582 -11.21 -9.46 25.06
C GLU A 582 -10.90 -8.80 23.71
N VAL A 583 -9.75 -9.11 23.09
CA VAL A 583 -9.41 -8.59 21.77
C VAL A 583 -10.46 -9.03 20.73
N MET A 584 -11.08 -10.20 20.90
CA MET A 584 -12.17 -10.68 20.03
C MET A 584 -13.57 -10.46 20.62
N THR A 585 -13.75 -10.70 21.92
CA THR A 585 -15.05 -10.69 22.59
C THR A 585 -15.50 -9.29 23.02
N GLY A 586 -14.56 -8.38 23.25
CA GLY A 586 -14.80 -7.02 23.72
C GLY A 586 -15.69 -6.26 22.75
N PHE A 587 -16.75 -5.65 23.29
CA PHE A 587 -17.81 -4.94 22.53
C PHE A 587 -18.59 -5.80 21.53
N ARG A 588 -18.33 -7.11 21.43
CA ARG A 588 -18.96 -8.03 20.49
C ARG A 588 -19.93 -9.00 21.15
N VAL A 589 -19.48 -9.66 22.20
CA VAL A 589 -20.32 -10.61 22.96
C VAL A 589 -21.46 -9.84 23.64
N ALA A 590 -21.12 -8.71 24.25
CA ALA A 590 -22.04 -7.70 24.74
C ALA A 590 -21.35 -6.33 24.64
N MET A 591 -22.08 -5.24 24.90
CA MET A 591 -21.51 -3.89 24.94
C MET A 591 -20.32 -3.80 25.90
N GLY A 592 -20.46 -4.36 27.10
CA GLY A 592 -19.39 -4.45 28.10
C GLY A 592 -18.44 -5.65 27.95
N GLY A 593 -18.42 -6.30 26.78
CA GLY A 593 -17.63 -7.52 26.56
C GLY A 593 -18.21 -8.79 27.21
N ALA A 594 -17.46 -9.88 27.13
CA ALA A 594 -17.80 -11.16 27.75
C ALA A 594 -17.80 -11.05 29.28
N GLN A 595 -16.96 -10.20 29.88
CA GLN A 595 -17.00 -9.94 31.32
C GLN A 595 -18.38 -9.48 31.80
N ALA A 596 -19.05 -8.59 31.07
CA ALA A 596 -20.40 -8.15 31.38
C ALA A 596 -21.44 -9.26 31.14
N HIS A 597 -21.26 -10.04 30.07
CA HIS A 597 -22.16 -11.14 29.72
C HIS A 597 -22.16 -12.26 30.76
N TYR A 598 -20.99 -12.63 31.28
CA TYR A 598 -20.82 -13.69 32.28
C TYR A 598 -20.80 -13.17 33.73
N GLY A 599 -20.78 -11.86 33.94
CA GLY A 599 -20.74 -11.26 35.27
C GLY A 599 -19.44 -11.51 36.03
N ILE A 600 -18.31 -11.58 35.32
CA ILE A 600 -16.98 -11.85 35.90
C ILE A 600 -16.08 -10.64 35.69
N GLU A 601 -15.59 -10.05 36.78
CA GLU A 601 -14.69 -8.90 36.74
C GLU A 601 -13.21 -9.32 36.73
N PRO A 602 -12.49 -9.17 35.61
CA PRO A 602 -11.04 -9.41 35.57
C PRO A 602 -10.28 -8.25 36.23
N ASP A 603 -9.01 -8.47 36.58
CA ASP A 603 -8.14 -7.42 37.10
C ASP A 603 -7.58 -6.55 35.97
N LEU A 604 -7.31 -7.16 34.81
CA LEU A 604 -6.92 -6.50 33.56
C LEU A 604 -7.72 -7.06 32.39
N THR A 605 -8.03 -6.21 31.42
CA THR A 605 -8.65 -6.55 30.14
C THR A 605 -7.74 -6.10 29.00
N CYS A 606 -7.50 -6.98 28.03
CA CYS A 606 -6.89 -6.64 26.75
C CYS A 606 -7.97 -6.47 25.69
N LEU A 607 -7.88 -5.42 24.89
CA LEU A 607 -8.83 -5.06 23.84
C LEU A 607 -8.10 -4.84 22.52
N GLY A 608 -8.84 -4.92 21.43
CA GLY A 608 -8.37 -4.56 20.10
C GLY A 608 -9.53 -4.59 19.12
N LYS A 609 -9.23 -4.88 17.85
CA LYS A 609 -10.22 -5.07 16.79
C LYS A 609 -11.27 -3.95 16.74
N ILE A 610 -12.44 -4.13 17.36
CA ILE A 610 -13.54 -3.16 17.39
C ILE A 610 -13.10 -1.81 17.97
N VAL A 611 -12.22 -1.79 18.98
CA VAL A 611 -11.74 -0.52 19.58
C VAL A 611 -11.06 0.40 18.56
N GLY A 612 -10.49 -0.15 17.49
CA GLY A 612 -9.88 0.64 16.42
C GLY A 612 -10.84 1.04 15.29
N GLY A 613 -12.11 0.62 15.32
CA GLY A 613 -13.04 0.88 14.21
C GLY A 613 -12.59 0.30 12.87
N GLY A 614 -11.80 -0.78 12.89
CA GLY A 614 -11.15 -1.36 11.70
C GLY A 614 -9.70 -0.92 11.47
N MET A 615 -9.21 0.08 12.20
CA MET A 615 -7.80 0.51 12.18
C MET A 615 -6.93 -0.30 13.17
N PRO A 616 -5.61 -0.39 12.97
CA PRO A 616 -4.69 -1.07 13.90
C PRO A 616 -4.61 -0.38 15.26
N VAL A 617 -5.32 -0.94 16.25
CA VAL A 617 -5.33 -0.51 17.65
C VAL A 617 -5.50 -1.72 18.56
N GLY A 618 -4.79 -1.69 19.68
CA GLY A 618 -5.10 -2.45 20.87
C GLY A 618 -5.22 -1.53 22.08
N ALA A 619 -5.68 -2.08 23.20
CA ALA A 619 -5.61 -1.40 24.49
C ALA A 619 -5.47 -2.43 25.61
N PHE A 620 -4.85 -2.04 26.72
CA PHE A 620 -4.92 -2.80 27.96
C PHE A 620 -5.30 -1.86 29.10
N GLY A 621 -6.14 -2.33 30.00
CA GLY A 621 -6.65 -1.54 31.10
C GLY A 621 -7.25 -2.41 32.18
N GLY A 622 -7.58 -1.81 33.32
CA GLY A 622 -8.13 -2.55 34.45
C GLY A 622 -8.06 -1.74 35.73
N LYS A 623 -7.89 -2.43 36.86
CA LYS A 623 -7.78 -1.82 38.19
C LYS A 623 -6.66 -0.78 38.23
N ARG A 624 -6.96 0.38 38.82
CA ARG A 624 -6.05 1.52 38.93
C ARG A 624 -4.75 1.15 39.62
N GLU A 625 -4.82 0.43 40.74
CA GLU A 625 -3.63 0.02 41.51
C GLU A 625 -2.62 -0.83 40.71
N VAL A 626 -3.12 -1.61 39.75
CA VAL A 626 -2.29 -2.40 38.82
C VAL A 626 -1.78 -1.50 37.70
N MET A 627 -2.65 -0.68 37.11
CA MET A 627 -2.31 0.20 35.99
C MET A 627 -1.34 1.33 36.36
N GLU A 628 -1.36 1.83 37.59
CA GLU A 628 -0.42 2.87 38.05
C GLU A 628 1.03 2.37 38.14
N GLN A 629 1.28 1.06 38.04
CA GLN A 629 2.64 0.51 37.90
C GLN A 629 3.24 0.74 36.50
N ILE A 630 2.45 1.14 35.51
CA ILE A 630 2.94 1.43 34.17
C ILE A 630 3.67 2.78 34.14
N SER A 631 4.75 2.85 33.37
CA SER A 631 5.42 4.10 33.03
C SER A 631 4.44 5.09 32.39
N PRO A 632 4.48 6.39 32.75
CA PRO A 632 5.54 7.05 33.53
C PRO A 632 5.31 7.14 35.05
N LEU A 633 4.20 6.63 35.59
CA LEU A 633 3.91 6.70 37.03
C LEU A 633 4.67 5.63 37.81
N GLY A 634 4.67 4.40 37.29
CA GLY A 634 5.35 3.28 37.88
C GLY A 634 6.54 2.77 37.04
N PRO A 635 7.22 1.73 37.54
CA PRO A 635 8.49 1.26 36.96
C PRO A 635 8.32 0.34 35.74
N VAL A 636 7.12 -0.16 35.44
CA VAL A 636 6.89 -1.12 34.35
C VAL A 636 6.85 -0.40 33.00
N TYR A 637 7.82 -0.69 32.13
CA TYR A 637 7.97 0.03 30.87
C TYR A 637 7.02 -0.47 29.76
N GLN A 638 6.37 0.49 29.11
CA GLN A 638 5.68 0.34 27.83
C GLN A 638 5.76 1.67 27.07
N ALA A 639 6.03 1.60 25.77
CA ALA A 639 5.94 2.71 24.84
C ALA A 639 5.48 2.20 23.48
N GLY A 640 4.86 3.07 22.68
CA GLY A 640 4.44 2.78 21.31
C GLY A 640 4.40 4.09 20.52
N THR A 641 5.21 4.20 19.47
CA THR A 641 5.38 5.45 18.70
C THR A 641 4.08 5.95 18.08
N LEU A 642 3.19 5.02 17.70
CA LEU A 642 1.92 5.32 17.04
C LEU A 642 0.71 4.99 17.93
N SER A 643 0.94 4.73 19.23
CA SER A 643 -0.14 4.57 20.22
C SER A 643 -1.01 5.83 20.23
N GLY A 644 -2.33 5.65 20.31
CA GLY A 644 -3.25 6.79 20.41
C GLY A 644 -3.38 7.63 19.13
N ASN A 645 -2.99 7.11 17.95
CA ASN A 645 -3.07 7.88 16.71
C ASN A 645 -4.50 8.40 16.45
N PRO A 646 -4.65 9.68 16.04
CA PRO A 646 -5.94 10.36 16.02
C PRO A 646 -6.95 9.75 15.05
N LEU A 647 -6.51 9.11 13.96
CA LEU A 647 -7.43 8.48 13.00
C LEU A 647 -8.09 7.24 13.59
N ALA A 648 -7.32 6.39 14.25
CA ALA A 648 -7.86 5.19 14.85
C ALA A 648 -8.71 5.49 16.09
N MET A 649 -8.36 6.54 16.85
CA MET A 649 -9.22 7.02 17.93
C MET A 649 -10.56 7.53 17.40
N ALA A 650 -10.56 8.29 16.29
CA ALA A 650 -11.79 8.76 15.66
C ALA A 650 -12.67 7.62 15.14
N ALA A 651 -12.07 6.65 14.43
CA ALA A 651 -12.78 5.46 13.94
C ALA A 651 -13.40 4.66 15.09
N GLY A 652 -12.61 4.41 16.14
CA GLY A 652 -13.05 3.67 17.31
C GLY A 652 -14.16 4.39 18.09
N ILE A 653 -14.03 5.69 18.36
CA ILE A 653 -15.05 6.48 19.07
C ILE A 653 -16.37 6.46 18.29
N ALA A 654 -16.32 6.68 16.98
CA ALA A 654 -17.52 6.65 16.13
C ALA A 654 -18.20 5.29 16.20
N LEU A 655 -17.43 4.19 16.09
CA LEU A 655 -17.98 2.84 16.17
C LEU A 655 -18.56 2.55 17.57
N LEU A 656 -17.79 2.75 18.63
CA LEU A 656 -18.21 2.47 20.01
C LEU A 656 -19.43 3.30 20.43
N THR A 657 -19.55 4.53 19.94
CA THR A 657 -20.74 5.36 20.17
C THR A 657 -21.99 4.73 19.57
N LYS A 658 -21.91 4.16 18.36
CA LYS A 658 -23.04 3.43 17.74
C LYS A 658 -23.42 2.18 18.51
N LEU A 659 -22.46 1.51 19.13
CA LEU A 659 -22.72 0.31 19.94
C LEU A 659 -23.50 0.60 21.22
N ARG A 660 -23.69 1.87 21.60
CA ARG A 660 -24.57 2.27 22.73
C ARG A 660 -26.05 2.25 22.37
N GLU A 661 -26.41 2.08 21.11
CA GLU A 661 -27.81 1.99 20.70
C GLU A 661 -28.50 0.84 21.46
N PRO A 662 -29.61 1.10 22.19
CA PRO A 662 -30.31 0.07 22.93
C PRO A 662 -30.74 -1.09 22.02
N GLY A 663 -30.44 -2.32 22.44
CA GLY A 663 -30.79 -3.53 21.70
C GLY A 663 -29.85 -3.88 20.54
N PHE A 664 -28.74 -3.15 20.34
CA PHE A 664 -27.76 -3.45 19.27
C PHE A 664 -27.26 -4.91 19.35
N HIS A 665 -26.74 -5.31 20.52
CA HIS A 665 -26.18 -6.66 20.71
C HIS A 665 -27.25 -7.75 20.73
N ASP A 666 -28.46 -7.46 21.21
CA ASP A 666 -29.58 -8.40 21.18
C ASP A 666 -29.98 -8.71 19.73
N ALA A 667 -30.09 -7.67 18.89
CA ALA A 667 -30.37 -7.83 17.47
C ALA A 667 -29.24 -8.55 16.73
N LEU A 668 -27.99 -8.38 17.16
CA LEU A 668 -26.84 -9.10 16.62
C LEU A 668 -26.89 -10.59 16.99
N ALA A 669 -27.16 -10.89 18.26
CA ALA A 669 -27.30 -12.25 18.77
C ALA A 669 -28.45 -13.00 18.10
N GLN A 670 -29.59 -12.33 17.87
CA GLN A 670 -30.73 -12.92 17.16
C GLN A 670 -30.38 -13.33 15.72
N ARG A 671 -29.58 -12.52 15.01
CA ARG A 671 -29.11 -12.86 13.66
C ARG A 671 -28.18 -14.07 13.67
N VAL A 672 -27.25 -14.12 14.63
CA VAL A 672 -26.38 -15.30 14.83
C VAL A 672 -27.21 -16.54 15.11
N GLU A 673 -28.25 -16.40 15.93
CA GLU A 673 -29.15 -17.50 16.24
C GLU A 673 -29.86 -18.04 14.99
N THR A 674 -30.45 -17.15 14.20
CA THR A 674 -31.13 -17.51 12.94
C THR A 674 -30.18 -18.23 11.98
N LEU A 675 -28.95 -17.72 11.81
CA LEU A 675 -27.94 -18.34 10.95
C LEU A 675 -27.58 -19.74 11.45
N CYS A 676 -27.20 -19.87 12.73
CA CYS A 676 -26.74 -21.14 13.30
C CYS A 676 -27.84 -22.20 13.26
N HIS A 677 -29.08 -21.82 13.60
CA HIS A 677 -30.22 -22.73 13.54
C HIS A 677 -30.49 -23.19 12.11
N GLY A 678 -30.53 -22.26 11.15
CA GLY A 678 -30.78 -22.62 9.75
C GLY A 678 -29.66 -23.46 9.13
N LEU A 679 -28.41 -23.28 9.55
CA LEU A 679 -27.28 -24.12 9.15
C LEU A 679 -27.39 -25.54 9.74
N GLN A 680 -27.76 -25.65 11.02
CA GLN A 680 -27.99 -26.92 11.69
C GLN A 680 -29.12 -27.71 11.00
N GLU A 681 -30.28 -27.09 10.78
CA GLU A 681 -31.42 -27.72 10.10
C GLU A 681 -31.03 -28.31 8.72
N ARG A 682 -30.17 -27.62 7.98
CA ARG A 682 -29.71 -28.04 6.65
C ARG A 682 -28.66 -29.14 6.71
N ALA A 683 -27.75 -29.09 7.68
CA ALA A 683 -26.81 -30.17 7.94
C ALA A 683 -27.56 -31.46 8.31
N ASP A 684 -28.53 -31.37 9.22
CA ASP A 684 -29.37 -32.48 9.66
C ASP A 684 -30.15 -33.07 8.48
N ALA A 685 -30.77 -32.22 7.65
CA ALA A 685 -31.51 -32.65 6.46
C ALA A 685 -30.62 -33.32 5.40
N ALA A 686 -29.35 -32.91 5.31
CA ALA A 686 -28.34 -33.52 4.44
C ALA A 686 -27.73 -34.80 5.06
N GLY A 687 -27.92 -35.05 6.35
CA GLY A 687 -27.25 -36.14 7.07
C GLY A 687 -25.76 -35.89 7.27
N VAL A 688 -25.36 -34.63 7.45
CA VAL A 688 -23.97 -34.23 7.76
C VAL A 688 -23.86 -33.97 9.25
N ASP A 689 -22.97 -34.69 9.92
CA ASP A 689 -22.67 -34.49 11.34
C ASP A 689 -21.99 -33.13 11.55
N MET A 690 -22.75 -32.15 12.03
CA MET A 690 -22.27 -30.81 12.35
C MET A 690 -22.99 -30.29 13.59
N ILE A 691 -22.29 -29.53 14.42
CA ILE A 691 -22.90 -28.73 15.49
C ILE A 691 -22.50 -27.26 15.36
N THR A 692 -23.31 -26.39 15.93
CA THR A 692 -23.02 -24.96 16.05
C THR A 692 -22.93 -24.53 17.50
N GLN A 693 -22.01 -23.61 17.80
CA GLN A 693 -21.93 -22.92 19.10
C GLN A 693 -21.87 -21.42 18.85
N ARG A 694 -22.37 -20.62 19.80
CA ARG A 694 -22.54 -19.18 19.62
C ARG A 694 -22.58 -18.43 20.94
N VAL A 695 -22.09 -17.20 20.95
CA VAL A 695 -22.24 -16.23 22.04
C VAL A 695 -22.26 -14.82 21.46
N GLY A 696 -23.33 -14.06 21.73
CA GLY A 696 -23.48 -12.70 21.20
C GLY A 696 -23.32 -12.66 19.67
N GLY A 697 -22.42 -11.81 19.18
CA GLY A 697 -22.09 -11.69 17.76
C GLY A 697 -21.05 -12.69 17.20
N MET A 698 -20.72 -13.76 17.93
CA MET A 698 -19.74 -14.79 17.54
C MET A 698 -20.41 -16.16 17.38
N PHE A 699 -19.90 -16.97 16.44
CA PHE A 699 -20.36 -18.34 16.25
C PHE A 699 -19.26 -19.27 15.75
N GLY A 700 -19.50 -20.57 15.86
CA GLY A 700 -18.61 -21.62 15.43
C GLY A 700 -19.36 -22.75 14.75
N LEU A 701 -18.73 -23.33 13.74
CA LEU A 701 -19.23 -24.48 12.99
C LEU A 701 -18.25 -25.64 13.18
N PHE A 702 -18.74 -26.77 13.69
CA PHE A 702 -17.91 -27.95 13.98
C PHE A 702 -18.47 -29.15 13.25
N PHE A 703 -17.71 -29.73 12.33
CA PHE A 703 -18.08 -30.96 11.62
C PHE A 703 -17.70 -32.15 12.50
N THR A 704 -18.65 -32.73 13.21
CA THR A 704 -18.40 -33.71 14.26
C THR A 704 -19.69 -34.41 14.68
N GLY A 705 -19.58 -35.70 15.04
CA GLY A 705 -20.66 -36.46 15.70
C GLY A 705 -20.68 -36.26 17.22
N GLN A 706 -19.79 -35.44 17.77
CA GLN A 706 -19.81 -35.06 19.19
C GLN A 706 -21.05 -34.20 19.47
N SER A 707 -21.66 -34.37 20.66
CA SER A 707 -22.81 -33.53 21.06
C SER A 707 -22.42 -32.09 21.40
N ARG A 708 -21.13 -31.86 21.74
CA ARG A 708 -20.58 -30.55 22.07
C ARG A 708 -19.05 -30.54 21.91
N VAL A 709 -18.48 -29.35 21.69
CA VAL A 709 -17.03 -29.11 21.69
C VAL A 709 -16.72 -28.04 22.75
N ASP A 710 -15.94 -28.41 23.75
CA ASP A 710 -15.70 -27.62 24.96
C ASP A 710 -14.23 -27.30 25.21
N ASN A 711 -13.32 -27.95 24.49
CA ASN A 711 -11.89 -27.76 24.64
C ASN A 711 -11.15 -28.05 23.32
N PHE A 712 -9.85 -27.75 23.33
CA PHE A 712 -8.98 -27.90 22.15
C PHE A 712 -8.90 -29.34 21.62
N ALA A 713 -8.85 -30.34 22.50
CA ALA A 713 -8.79 -31.75 22.10
C ALA A 713 -10.06 -32.16 21.32
N GLN A 714 -11.23 -31.72 21.77
CA GLN A 714 -12.48 -31.98 21.07
C GLN A 714 -12.58 -31.22 19.74
N ALA A 715 -12.08 -29.98 19.66
CA ALA A 715 -12.05 -29.19 18.44
C ALA A 715 -11.12 -29.77 17.37
N THR A 716 -9.96 -30.28 17.80
CA THR A 716 -9.01 -30.95 16.88
C THR A 716 -9.46 -32.34 16.45
N ALA A 717 -10.39 -32.97 17.18
CA ALA A 717 -11.03 -34.23 16.79
C ALA A 717 -12.18 -34.04 15.78
N CYS A 718 -12.57 -32.81 15.44
CA CYS A 718 -13.55 -32.54 14.38
C CYS A 718 -12.99 -32.88 13.00
N ASP A 719 -13.88 -33.15 12.05
CA ASP A 719 -13.54 -33.43 10.65
C ASP A 719 -13.14 -32.13 9.92
N ALA A 720 -11.84 -31.84 9.96
CA ALA A 720 -11.25 -30.69 9.27
C ALA A 720 -11.35 -30.80 7.74
N ASP A 721 -11.43 -32.01 7.17
CA ASP A 721 -11.55 -32.20 5.72
C ASP A 721 -12.98 -31.90 5.24
N ALA A 722 -14.00 -32.32 6.01
CA ALA A 722 -15.38 -31.92 5.79
C ALA A 722 -15.52 -30.39 5.84
N PHE A 723 -14.91 -29.73 6.83
CA PHE A 723 -14.88 -28.27 6.88
C PHE A 723 -14.23 -27.65 5.64
N ARG A 724 -13.09 -28.17 5.16
CA ARG A 724 -12.42 -27.66 3.95
C ARG A 724 -13.29 -27.79 2.71
N ARG A 725 -14.00 -28.90 2.54
CA ARG A 725 -14.99 -29.11 1.46
C ARG A 725 -16.13 -28.11 1.57
N PHE A 726 -16.71 -27.97 2.77
CA PHE A 726 -17.78 -27.02 3.04
C PHE A 726 -17.36 -25.58 2.76
N PHE A 727 -16.23 -25.13 3.31
CA PHE A 727 -15.66 -23.80 3.07
C PHE A 727 -15.48 -23.52 1.58
N SER A 728 -14.88 -24.47 0.85
CA SER A 728 -14.63 -24.29 -0.60
C SER A 728 -15.93 -24.13 -1.38
N ALA A 729 -16.95 -24.94 -1.06
CA ALA A 729 -18.25 -24.86 -1.71
C ALA A 729 -19.01 -23.57 -1.33
N MET A 730 -18.97 -23.15 -0.07
CA MET A 730 -19.53 -21.86 0.38
C MET A 730 -18.88 -20.68 -0.34
N LEU A 731 -17.56 -20.72 -0.50
CA LEU A 731 -16.80 -19.71 -1.24
C LEU A 731 -17.20 -19.67 -2.72
N ASP A 732 -17.42 -20.84 -3.34
CA ASP A 732 -17.89 -20.94 -4.72
C ASP A 732 -19.32 -20.38 -4.90
N GLU A 733 -20.16 -20.47 -3.86
CA GLU A 733 -21.51 -19.91 -3.82
C GLU A 733 -21.57 -18.43 -3.37
N GLY A 734 -20.42 -17.79 -3.10
CA GLY A 734 -20.37 -16.37 -2.73
C GLY A 734 -20.61 -16.11 -1.25
N VAL A 735 -20.18 -17.01 -0.37
CA VAL A 735 -20.11 -16.79 1.08
C VAL A 735 -18.67 -16.96 1.56
N TYR A 736 -18.14 -15.95 2.24
CA TYR A 736 -16.79 -15.95 2.77
C TYR A 736 -16.82 -16.21 4.28
N LEU A 737 -16.60 -17.47 4.66
CA LEU A 737 -16.40 -17.89 6.05
C LEU A 737 -14.94 -17.71 6.47
N ALA A 738 -14.62 -17.93 7.75
CA ALA A 738 -13.23 -18.03 8.16
C ALA A 738 -12.53 -19.21 7.45
N PRO A 739 -11.39 -19.02 6.79
CA PRO A 739 -10.68 -20.08 6.05
C PRO A 739 -9.91 -21.06 6.96
N SER A 740 -10.49 -21.41 8.11
CA SER A 740 -9.92 -22.31 9.12
C SER A 740 -11.03 -22.92 9.97
N ALA A 741 -10.94 -24.23 10.24
CA ALA A 741 -11.85 -24.93 11.15
C ALA A 741 -11.67 -24.52 12.63
N TYR A 742 -10.64 -23.72 12.91
CA TYR A 742 -10.23 -23.28 14.24
C TYR A 742 -10.44 -21.78 14.46
N GLU A 743 -11.25 -21.12 13.63
CA GLU A 743 -11.52 -19.69 13.77
C GLU A 743 -13.02 -19.45 13.92
N ALA A 744 -13.40 -18.60 14.87
CA ALA A 744 -14.78 -18.16 15.02
C ALA A 744 -15.26 -17.34 13.81
N GLY A 745 -16.55 -17.45 13.51
CA GLY A 745 -17.28 -16.57 12.60
C GLY A 745 -17.88 -15.37 13.33
N PHE A 746 -18.13 -14.29 12.58
CA PHE A 746 -18.59 -13.01 13.09
C PHE A 746 -19.81 -12.49 12.33
N MET A 747 -20.83 -12.07 13.07
CA MET A 747 -21.97 -11.33 12.52
C MET A 747 -21.72 -9.82 12.57
N SER A 748 -22.30 -9.07 11.64
CA SER A 748 -22.38 -7.60 11.71
C SER A 748 -23.82 -7.14 11.66
N SER A 749 -24.11 -5.92 12.14
CA SER A 749 -25.45 -5.33 12.06
C SER A 749 -25.90 -5.06 10.62
N ALA A 750 -24.96 -5.02 9.66
CA ALA A 750 -25.23 -4.86 8.24
C ALA A 750 -25.78 -6.12 7.55
N HIS A 751 -25.72 -7.28 8.20
CA HIS A 751 -26.33 -8.51 7.65
C HIS A 751 -27.85 -8.41 7.74
N SER A 752 -28.49 -8.43 6.58
CA SER A 752 -29.94 -8.47 6.47
C SER A 752 -30.49 -9.90 6.60
N PRO A 753 -31.80 -10.08 6.83
CA PRO A 753 -32.44 -11.40 6.74
C PRO A 753 -32.20 -12.08 5.39
N GLU A 754 -32.16 -11.31 4.30
CA GLU A 754 -31.87 -11.81 2.95
C GLU A 754 -30.43 -12.32 2.82
N ASP A 755 -29.45 -11.66 3.42
CA ASP A 755 -28.05 -12.13 3.44
C ASP A 755 -27.91 -13.48 4.15
N ILE A 756 -28.64 -13.63 5.27
CA ILE A 756 -28.71 -14.90 6.00
C ILE A 756 -29.37 -15.96 5.10
N GLN A 757 -30.48 -15.64 4.42
CA GLN A 757 -31.14 -16.59 3.54
C GLN A 757 -30.24 -17.03 2.37
N VAL A 758 -29.52 -16.10 1.73
CA VAL A 758 -28.52 -16.43 0.69
C VAL A 758 -27.47 -17.39 1.22
N THR A 759 -27.00 -17.16 2.44
CA THR A 759 -26.01 -18.03 3.10
C THR A 759 -26.56 -19.43 3.36
N LEU A 760 -27.81 -19.50 3.82
CA LEU A 760 -28.49 -20.75 4.07
C LEU A 760 -28.75 -21.55 2.78
N ASP A 761 -29.08 -20.87 1.68
CA ASP A 761 -29.27 -21.53 0.38
C ASP A 761 -27.96 -22.04 -0.21
N ALA A 762 -26.85 -21.29 -0.03
CA ALA A 762 -25.50 -21.74 -0.37
C ALA A 762 -25.10 -22.99 0.43
N ALA A 763 -25.45 -23.02 1.73
CA ALA A 763 -25.11 -24.13 2.62
C ALA A 763 -25.73 -25.46 2.18
N VAL A 764 -26.94 -25.46 1.61
CA VAL A 764 -27.57 -26.68 1.07
C VAL A 764 -26.65 -27.36 0.04
N LYS A 765 -26.15 -26.57 -0.92
CA LYS A 765 -25.23 -27.06 -1.96
C LYS A 765 -23.88 -27.45 -1.38
N ALA A 766 -23.40 -26.72 -0.38
CA ALA A 766 -22.13 -27.02 0.28
C ALA A 766 -22.19 -28.34 1.07
N PHE A 767 -23.31 -28.66 1.72
CA PHE A 767 -23.47 -29.94 2.40
C PHE A 767 -23.51 -31.12 1.45
N ASP A 768 -24.06 -30.97 0.24
CA ASP A 768 -23.96 -32.01 -0.79
C ASP A 768 -22.50 -32.34 -1.14
N ARG A 769 -21.64 -31.31 -1.24
CA ARG A 769 -20.19 -31.50 -1.47
C ARG A 769 -19.47 -32.17 -0.30
N VAL A 770 -19.92 -31.93 0.93
CA VAL A 770 -19.36 -32.61 2.11
C VAL A 770 -19.63 -34.10 2.04
N ARG A 771 -20.83 -34.52 1.61
CA ARG A 771 -21.24 -35.93 1.52
C ARG A 771 -20.56 -36.72 0.40
N GLU A 772 -20.15 -36.03 -0.67
CA GLU A 772 -19.51 -36.64 -1.84
C GLU A 772 -18.07 -37.11 -1.58
N GLY A 773 -17.39 -36.55 -0.57
CA GLY A 773 -16.02 -36.88 -0.21
C GLY A 773 -15.94 -37.50 1.17
#